data_AF-J9S992-F1
#
_entry.id   AF-J9S992-F1
#
_cell.length_a   1.000
_cell.length_b   1.000
_cell.length_c   1.000
_cell.angle_alpha   90.00
_cell.angle_beta   90.00
_cell.angle_gamma   90.00
#
_symmetry.space_group_name_H-M   'P 1'
#
loop_
_entity.id
_entity.type
_entity.pdbx_description
1 polymer ?
#
loop_
_entity_poly.entity_id
_entity_poly.type
_entity_poly.pdbx_seq_one_letter_code
_entity_poly.pdbx_strand_id
1 'polypeptide(L)'
;MTDPVFVDLSTAPPPEGSAPAHATPVPPIVFDGPTDYPVEVAEHLETQARPIVARYPQARSALLPLLHLVQSQDGRLTRAGIEFCAALLDLTPAQVASVATFYSMYRRTPTGEYLVGVCTNTLCATLGGDEILRSVCDHLGVEPGDTTADHRITVEHVECNAACDFAPVVMVNWEFFDDQTPESTIELIEDLRAGVEVTPARGTGPVRSFRETERDLAGVVAPAPAEQPTSAAPDPEPEPPEAPVLSRHWSEPESWTLENYRRHNGYRALSTALRTPPDDIIEMVKAAGLRGRGGAGFPVGMKWSFIPQGDETIPHYLVVNADESEPGTCKDMPLMLASPHTLVEGVIIAAHAIRAHHAFIYVRGEVASVLRRLRTAVDEAYAAGYLGADILGSGFDLELVVHAGAGAYICGEETALLDSLEGRRGQPRLRPPFPAVAGLYASPTVVNNVESIASVPSIVRNGVDWFRSMGTEKSPGFTLYSLSGHVTRPGQYEAPLGISLRELLDRAGGVRAGHELKFWTPGGSSTPMLTPEHLDVPLDYEGVAAAGSMLGTKALQIFDETTCVVGAVLRWTEFYEHESCGKCTPCREGTYWLVQLLRRLEHEGGTAADLDTLADVTNSVVGKSFCALGDGAGSPIVSSLEYFRDEYLAHLDHGCPFDHSRSTVWSGGVR
;
A
#
# COMPACT_ATOMS: atom_id res chain seq x y z
N MET A 1 -2.93 -43.86 -4.82
CA MET A 1 -2.86 -43.94 -6.30
C MET A 1 -4.29 -44.04 -6.77
N THR A 2 -4.83 -42.93 -7.25
CA THR A 2 -6.17 -42.78 -7.82
C THR A 2 -5.96 -42.34 -9.25
N ASP A 3 -6.61 -43.03 -10.20
CA ASP A 3 -6.40 -42.88 -11.64
C ASP A 3 -6.64 -41.45 -12.15
N PRO A 4 -5.92 -41.00 -13.19
CA PRO A 4 -6.15 -39.71 -13.81
C PRO A 4 -7.48 -39.72 -14.58
N VAL A 5 -8.33 -38.74 -14.28
CA VAL A 5 -9.54 -38.44 -15.07
C VAL A 5 -9.08 -37.78 -16.37
N PHE A 6 -9.16 -38.51 -17.48
CA PHE A 6 -9.01 -37.96 -18.82
C PHE A 6 -10.32 -37.23 -19.21
N VAL A 7 -10.23 -35.93 -19.47
CA VAL A 7 -11.34 -35.15 -20.05
C VAL A 7 -11.32 -35.37 -21.56
N ASP A 8 -12.40 -35.93 -22.09
CA ASP A 8 -12.64 -36.11 -23.52
C ASP A 8 -12.93 -34.76 -24.18
N LEU A 9 -12.00 -34.29 -25.03
CA LEU A 9 -12.11 -33.04 -25.77
C LEU A 9 -12.96 -33.16 -27.05
N SER A 10 -13.69 -34.26 -27.27
CA SER A 10 -14.47 -34.51 -28.49
C SER A 10 -15.90 -33.97 -28.48
N THR A 11 -16.36 -33.32 -27.40
CA THR A 11 -17.67 -32.67 -27.36
C THR A 11 -17.66 -31.43 -28.27
N ALA A 12 -18.47 -31.46 -29.32
CA ALA A 12 -18.71 -30.31 -30.20
C ALA A 12 -19.14 -29.09 -29.35
N PRO A 13 -18.65 -27.88 -29.67
CA PRO A 13 -19.02 -26.67 -28.94
C PRO A 13 -20.55 -26.47 -29.00
N PRO A 14 -21.15 -25.89 -27.95
CA PRO A 14 -22.55 -25.50 -27.99
C PRO A 14 -22.82 -24.59 -29.21
N PRO A 15 -24.03 -24.63 -29.79
CA PRO A 15 -24.36 -23.78 -30.94
C PRO A 15 -24.12 -22.31 -30.58
N GLU A 16 -23.47 -21.58 -31.48
CA GLU A 16 -23.16 -20.15 -31.33
C GLU A 16 -24.45 -19.36 -31.07
N GLY A 17 -24.76 -19.13 -29.79
CA GLY A 17 -25.55 -17.98 -29.39
C GLY A 17 -24.73 -16.74 -29.71
N SER A 18 -25.34 -15.74 -30.34
CA SER A 18 -24.69 -14.48 -30.67
C SER A 18 -23.92 -13.95 -29.46
N ALA A 19 -22.59 -13.90 -29.57
CA ALA A 19 -21.77 -13.20 -28.59
C ALA A 19 -22.36 -11.81 -28.36
N PRO A 20 -22.46 -11.32 -27.11
CA PRO A 20 -22.86 -9.95 -26.87
C PRO A 20 -21.95 -9.06 -27.73
N ALA A 21 -22.57 -8.19 -28.53
CA ALA A 21 -21.84 -7.29 -29.43
C ALA A 21 -20.78 -6.55 -28.62
N HIS A 22 -19.51 -6.76 -28.97
CA HIS A 22 -18.40 -6.09 -28.31
C HIS A 22 -18.69 -4.58 -28.26
N ALA A 23 -18.64 -4.06 -27.04
CA ALA A 23 -18.66 -2.65 -26.74
C ALA A 23 -17.69 -1.88 -27.64
N THR A 24 -18.03 -0.62 -27.89
CA THR A 24 -17.29 0.44 -28.57
C THR A 24 -15.78 0.21 -28.61
N PRO A 25 -15.10 0.35 -29.78
CA PRO A 25 -13.64 0.21 -29.86
C PRO A 25 -12.97 1.04 -28.77
N VAL A 26 -12.06 0.45 -28.00
CA VAL A 26 -11.27 1.18 -27.00
C VAL A 26 -10.58 2.32 -27.74
N PRO A 27 -10.84 3.59 -27.37
CA PRO A 27 -10.23 4.72 -28.05
C PRO A 27 -8.69 4.60 -27.98
N PRO A 28 -7.97 5.00 -29.03
CA PRO A 28 -6.52 4.93 -29.04
C PRO A 28 -5.96 5.71 -27.85
N ILE A 29 -4.85 5.23 -27.28
CA ILE A 29 -4.14 5.96 -26.23
C ILE A 29 -3.52 7.20 -26.88
N VAL A 30 -3.95 8.38 -26.45
CA VAL A 30 -3.44 9.68 -26.94
C VAL A 30 -2.83 10.46 -25.76
N PHE A 31 -1.72 11.14 -26.03
CA PHE A 31 -1.09 12.09 -25.12
C PHE A 31 -1.22 13.50 -25.72
N ASP A 32 -2.33 14.16 -25.41
CA ASP A 32 -2.63 15.49 -25.94
C ASP A 32 -1.74 16.58 -25.33
N GLY A 33 -1.40 17.61 -26.10
CA GLY A 33 -0.55 18.72 -25.66
C GLY A 33 0.59 19.01 -26.62
N PRO A 34 1.68 19.65 -26.16
CA PRO A 34 2.85 19.89 -26.99
C PRO A 34 3.43 18.57 -27.53
N THR A 35 3.81 18.59 -28.80
CA THR A 35 4.57 17.49 -29.42
C THR A 35 6.05 17.54 -29.04
N ASP A 36 6.57 18.75 -28.82
CA ASP A 36 7.96 19.03 -28.50
C ASP A 36 8.04 20.16 -27.45
N TYR A 37 9.07 20.14 -26.60
CA TYR A 37 9.33 21.24 -25.67
C TYR A 37 10.17 22.34 -26.33
N PRO A 38 9.90 23.62 -26.01
CA PRO A 38 10.87 24.70 -26.25
C PRO A 38 12.22 24.37 -25.61
N VAL A 39 13.32 24.85 -26.21
CA VAL A 39 14.69 24.54 -25.76
C VAL A 39 14.88 24.88 -24.29
N GLU A 40 14.38 26.03 -23.84
CA GLU A 40 14.53 26.49 -22.45
C GLU A 40 13.80 25.57 -21.45
N VAL A 41 12.64 25.01 -21.86
CA VAL A 41 11.88 24.06 -21.04
C VAL A 41 12.61 22.72 -20.98
N ALA A 42 13.12 22.24 -22.11
CA ALA A 42 13.89 21.00 -22.17
C ALA A 42 15.17 21.08 -21.32
N GLU A 43 15.91 22.19 -21.41
CA GLU A 43 17.12 22.43 -20.60
C GLU A 43 16.81 22.50 -19.10
N HIS A 44 15.68 23.12 -18.72
CA HIS A 44 15.23 23.16 -17.33
C HIS A 44 14.91 21.76 -16.80
N LEU A 45 14.11 20.98 -17.54
CA LEU A 45 13.76 19.61 -17.18
C LEU A 45 15.01 18.72 -17.09
N GLU A 46 15.95 18.86 -18.03
CA GLU A 46 17.19 18.09 -18.02
C GLU A 46 18.06 18.39 -16.79
N THR A 47 18.12 19.65 -16.36
CA THR A 47 18.83 20.07 -15.15
C THR A 47 18.26 19.37 -13.90
N GLN A 48 16.93 19.22 -13.83
CA GLN A 48 16.26 18.55 -12.72
C GLN A 48 16.32 17.02 -12.82
N ALA A 49 16.32 16.49 -14.03
CA ALA A 49 16.32 15.06 -14.31
C ALA A 49 17.68 14.40 -14.00
N ARG A 50 18.80 15.08 -14.27
CA ARG A 50 20.15 14.53 -14.07
C ARG A 50 20.40 14.01 -12.63
N PRO A 51 20.12 14.79 -11.56
CA PRO A 51 20.24 14.29 -10.19
C PRO A 51 19.31 13.11 -9.87
N ILE A 52 18.13 13.05 -10.48
CA ILE A 52 17.18 11.95 -10.28
C ILE A 52 17.75 10.66 -10.90
N VAL A 53 18.25 10.73 -12.14
CA VAL A 53 18.85 9.59 -12.84
C VAL A 53 20.08 9.07 -12.10
N ALA A 54 20.91 9.97 -11.57
CA ALA A 54 22.15 9.61 -10.87
C ALA A 54 21.96 8.80 -9.57
N ARG A 55 20.75 8.76 -9.00
CA ARG A 55 20.44 7.97 -7.79
C ARG A 55 20.42 6.46 -8.05
N TYR A 56 20.24 6.06 -9.30
CA TYR A 56 19.97 4.67 -9.64
C TYR A 56 21.19 4.02 -10.31
N PRO A 57 21.55 2.79 -9.93
CA PRO A 57 22.58 2.01 -10.64
C PRO A 57 22.25 1.79 -12.12
N GLN A 58 20.96 1.70 -12.47
CA GLN A 58 20.48 1.66 -13.84
C GLN A 58 19.56 2.84 -14.13
N ALA A 59 19.91 3.64 -15.14
CA ALA A 59 19.18 4.86 -15.50
C ALA A 59 17.67 4.62 -15.74
N ARG A 60 17.30 3.45 -16.29
CA ARG A 60 15.90 3.09 -16.54
C ARG A 60 15.02 3.20 -15.29
N SER A 61 15.54 2.92 -14.10
CA SER A 61 14.80 3.02 -12.83
C SER A 61 14.31 4.43 -12.52
N ALA A 62 14.91 5.45 -13.12
CA ALA A 62 14.45 6.82 -12.99
C ALA A 62 13.16 7.12 -13.79
N LEU A 63 12.64 6.18 -14.61
CA LEU A 63 11.51 6.44 -15.48
C LEU A 63 10.25 6.91 -14.72
N LEU A 64 9.86 6.25 -13.62
CA LEU A 64 8.69 6.66 -12.84
C LEU A 64 8.86 8.10 -12.28
N PRO A 65 9.97 8.41 -11.57
CA PRO A 65 10.27 9.78 -11.16
C PRO A 65 10.28 10.81 -12.30
N LEU A 66 10.79 10.46 -13.48
CA LEU A 66 10.83 11.36 -14.63
C LEU A 66 9.45 11.59 -15.23
N LEU A 67 8.56 10.60 -15.19
CA LEU A 67 7.16 10.77 -15.58
C LEU A 67 6.45 11.76 -14.65
N HIS A 68 6.67 11.70 -13.33
CA HIS A 68 6.21 12.73 -12.39
C HIS A 68 6.82 14.11 -12.69
N LEU A 69 8.11 14.17 -13.04
CA LEU A 69 8.78 15.42 -13.38
C LEU A 69 8.13 16.11 -14.59
N VAL A 70 7.95 15.40 -15.72
CA VAL A 70 7.31 16.00 -16.90
C VAL A 70 5.82 16.27 -16.67
N GLN A 71 5.14 15.44 -15.88
CA GLN A 71 3.76 15.70 -15.44
C GLN A 71 3.66 16.98 -14.62
N SER A 72 4.64 17.28 -13.77
CA SER A 72 4.67 18.52 -12.99
C SER A 72 4.80 19.78 -13.84
N GLN A 73 5.43 19.67 -15.01
CA GLN A 73 5.60 20.78 -15.95
C GLN A 73 4.27 21.12 -16.64
N ASP A 74 3.55 20.10 -17.09
CA ASP A 74 2.38 20.26 -17.96
C ASP A 74 1.03 20.10 -17.21
N GLY A 75 1.02 19.56 -15.99
CA GLY A 75 -0.18 19.14 -15.26
C GLY A 75 -0.81 17.84 -15.78
N ARG A 76 -0.12 17.15 -16.69
CA ARG A 76 -0.45 15.86 -17.31
C ARG A 76 0.74 15.34 -18.10
N LEU A 77 0.72 14.09 -18.54
CA LEU A 77 1.65 13.58 -19.52
C LEU A 77 1.27 14.03 -20.94
N THR A 78 2.25 14.61 -21.64
CA THR A 78 2.14 15.09 -23.02
C THR A 78 3.07 14.28 -23.91
N ARG A 79 2.87 14.36 -25.24
CA ARG A 79 3.77 13.71 -26.19
C ARG A 79 5.22 14.20 -26.02
N ALA A 80 5.42 15.50 -25.82
CA ALA A 80 6.74 16.08 -25.51
C ALA A 80 7.37 15.45 -24.26
N GLY A 81 6.61 15.26 -23.18
CA GLY A 81 7.07 14.61 -21.96
C GLY A 81 7.49 13.15 -22.15
N ILE A 82 6.70 12.40 -22.93
CA ILE A 82 7.01 11.00 -23.29
C ILE A 82 8.29 10.94 -24.13
N GLU A 83 8.43 11.79 -25.15
CA GLU A 83 9.61 11.84 -26.01
C GLU A 83 10.87 12.30 -25.25
N PHE A 84 10.73 13.26 -24.33
CA PHE A 84 11.80 13.69 -23.43
C PHE A 84 12.32 12.54 -22.56
N CYS A 85 11.44 11.82 -21.87
CA CYS A 85 11.83 10.67 -21.04
C CYS A 85 12.46 9.56 -21.87
N ALA A 86 11.93 9.31 -23.07
CA ALA A 86 12.45 8.31 -24.00
C ALA A 86 13.88 8.65 -24.44
N ALA A 87 14.13 9.90 -24.85
CA ALA A 87 15.45 10.35 -25.26
C ALA A 87 16.47 10.31 -24.11
N LEU A 88 16.08 10.75 -22.91
CA LEU A 88 16.98 10.82 -21.76
C LEU A 88 17.41 9.43 -21.25
N LEU A 89 16.53 8.43 -21.36
CA LEU A 89 16.77 7.08 -20.83
C LEU A 89 17.17 6.04 -21.90
N ASP A 90 17.40 6.47 -23.14
CA ASP A 90 17.66 5.58 -24.29
C ASP A 90 16.55 4.50 -24.46
N LEU A 91 15.29 4.95 -24.40
CA LEU A 91 14.10 4.13 -24.59
C LEU A 91 13.33 4.60 -25.82
N THR A 92 12.44 3.74 -26.31
CA THR A 92 11.46 4.16 -27.32
C THR A 92 10.26 4.86 -26.65
N PRO A 93 9.61 5.83 -27.33
CA PRO A 93 8.37 6.44 -26.84
C PRO A 93 7.27 5.42 -26.52
N ALA A 94 7.21 4.30 -27.26
CA ALA A 94 6.26 3.22 -27.02
C ALA A 94 6.51 2.49 -25.69
N GLN A 95 7.78 2.28 -25.32
CA GLN A 95 8.12 1.69 -24.02
C GLN A 95 7.74 2.62 -22.87
N VAL A 96 8.00 3.93 -23.01
CA VAL A 96 7.63 4.93 -22.02
C VAL A 96 6.10 5.02 -21.89
N ALA A 97 5.38 5.13 -23.01
CA ALA A 97 3.92 5.16 -23.04
C ALA A 97 3.30 3.92 -22.40
N SER A 98 3.85 2.73 -22.65
CA SER A 98 3.34 1.48 -22.07
C SER A 98 3.50 1.42 -20.55
N VAL A 99 4.53 2.06 -19.99
CA VAL A 99 4.71 2.20 -18.54
C VAL A 99 3.74 3.26 -18.02
N ALA A 100 3.69 4.43 -18.66
CA ALA A 100 2.81 5.53 -18.27
C ALA A 100 1.33 5.12 -18.19
N THR A 101 0.84 4.27 -19.09
CA THR A 101 -0.58 3.87 -19.12
C THR A 101 -0.93 2.72 -18.17
N PHE A 102 0.05 2.17 -17.46
CA PHE A 102 -0.17 1.10 -16.49
C PHE A 102 -0.48 1.64 -15.10
N TYR A 103 0.03 2.83 -14.76
CA TYR A 103 -0.04 3.41 -13.42
C TYR A 103 -1.14 4.50 -13.37
N SER A 104 -1.96 4.50 -12.33
CA SER A 104 -3.16 5.36 -12.24
C SER A 104 -2.83 6.84 -12.01
N MET A 105 -1.68 7.15 -11.40
CA MET A 105 -1.28 8.52 -11.09
C MET A 105 -0.78 9.31 -12.29
N TYR A 106 -0.44 8.64 -13.40
CA TYR A 106 0.00 9.31 -14.63
C TYR A 106 -1.20 9.76 -15.47
N ARG A 107 -1.48 11.05 -15.37
CA ARG A 107 -2.65 11.72 -15.96
C ARG A 107 -2.44 11.93 -17.45
N ARG A 108 -3.41 11.54 -18.25
CA ARG A 108 -3.43 11.78 -19.71
C ARG A 108 -4.32 12.96 -20.10
N THR A 109 -5.22 13.35 -19.20
CA THR A 109 -6.09 14.51 -19.32
C THR A 109 -5.58 15.65 -18.43
N PRO A 110 -5.85 16.92 -18.78
CA PRO A 110 -5.51 18.04 -17.91
C PRO A 110 -6.12 17.85 -16.52
N THR A 111 -5.29 17.96 -15.49
CA THR A 111 -5.69 17.91 -14.09
C THR A 111 -5.65 19.34 -13.54
N GLY A 112 -6.65 19.68 -12.73
CA GLY A 112 -6.77 20.98 -12.08
C GLY A 112 -5.63 21.23 -11.09
N GLU A 113 -5.61 22.44 -10.54
CA GLU A 113 -4.66 22.80 -9.48
C GLU A 113 -4.76 21.89 -8.25
N TYR A 114 -5.98 21.43 -7.95
CA TYR A 114 -6.28 20.49 -6.87
C TYR A 114 -7.04 19.28 -7.41
N LEU A 115 -6.42 18.11 -7.30
CA LEU A 115 -7.03 16.81 -7.52
C LEU A 115 -7.66 16.33 -6.21
N VAL A 116 -8.98 16.27 -6.18
CA VAL A 116 -9.79 15.84 -5.04
C VAL A 116 -10.23 14.39 -5.27
N GLY A 117 -9.59 13.46 -4.59
CA GLY A 117 -9.89 12.03 -4.66
C GLY A 117 -10.73 11.59 -3.47
N VAL A 118 -11.96 11.12 -3.70
CA VAL A 118 -12.82 10.54 -2.66
C VAL A 118 -12.59 9.03 -2.62
N CYS A 119 -12.15 8.50 -1.47
CA CYS A 119 -12.01 7.06 -1.32
C CYS A 119 -13.37 6.39 -1.39
N THR A 120 -13.53 5.47 -2.32
CA THR A 120 -14.74 4.66 -2.41
C THR A 120 -14.42 3.18 -2.23
N ASN A 121 -13.25 2.74 -1.75
CA ASN A 121 -13.07 1.33 -1.37
C ASN A 121 -14.10 0.91 -0.32
N THR A 122 -14.29 -0.41 -0.15
CA THR A 122 -15.28 -1.04 0.73
C THR A 122 -15.51 -0.33 2.05
N LEU A 123 -14.47 -0.04 2.84
CA LEU A 123 -14.66 0.65 4.12
C LEU A 123 -15.14 2.09 3.98
N CYS A 124 -14.51 2.88 3.10
CA CYS A 124 -14.95 4.27 2.90
C CYS A 124 -16.34 4.32 2.28
N ALA A 125 -16.64 3.50 1.26
CA ALA A 125 -17.97 3.37 0.67
C ALA A 125 -19.03 3.01 1.73
N THR A 126 -18.79 1.96 2.51
CA THR A 126 -19.68 1.52 3.61
C THR A 126 -19.94 2.65 4.61
N LEU A 127 -18.91 3.44 4.91
CA LEU A 127 -18.98 4.54 5.87
C LEU A 127 -19.51 5.86 5.27
N GLY A 128 -19.80 5.91 3.97
CA GLY A 128 -20.47 7.03 3.30
C GLY A 128 -19.67 7.74 2.19
N GLY A 129 -18.54 7.18 1.75
CA GLY A 129 -17.68 7.73 0.69
C GLY A 129 -18.40 7.92 -0.64
N ASP A 130 -19.29 7.02 -1.02
CA ASP A 130 -20.10 7.15 -2.24
C ASP A 130 -21.06 8.34 -2.17
N GLU A 131 -21.61 8.61 -0.98
CA GLU A 131 -22.47 9.77 -0.75
C GLU A 131 -21.68 11.09 -0.81
N ILE A 132 -20.45 11.10 -0.29
CA ILE A 132 -19.53 12.25 -0.40
C ILE A 132 -19.24 12.52 -1.87
N LEU A 133 -18.80 11.51 -2.63
CA LEU A 133 -18.45 11.66 -4.04
C LEU A 133 -19.62 12.22 -4.85
N ARG A 134 -20.81 11.64 -4.69
CA ARG A 134 -22.03 12.10 -5.37
C ARG A 134 -22.35 13.55 -5.02
N SER A 135 -22.30 13.92 -3.73
CA SER A 135 -22.64 15.28 -3.28
C SER A 135 -21.66 16.32 -3.82
N VAL A 136 -20.37 15.98 -3.87
CA VAL A 136 -19.32 16.84 -4.45
C VAL A 136 -19.53 17.02 -5.96
N CYS A 137 -19.79 15.93 -6.68
CA CYS A 137 -20.09 15.96 -8.12
C CYS A 137 -21.33 16.80 -8.42
N ASP A 138 -22.43 16.61 -7.67
CA ASP A 138 -23.67 17.39 -7.81
C ASP A 138 -23.44 18.88 -7.54
N HIS A 139 -22.66 19.22 -6.50
CA HIS A 139 -22.34 20.61 -6.14
C HIS A 139 -21.51 21.31 -7.22
N LEU A 140 -20.54 20.61 -7.81
CA LEU A 140 -19.66 21.17 -8.83
C LEU A 140 -20.23 21.09 -10.26
N GLY A 141 -21.25 20.26 -10.48
CA GLY A 141 -21.81 19.98 -11.80
C GLY A 141 -20.83 19.23 -12.72
N VAL A 142 -20.11 18.25 -12.18
CA VAL A 142 -19.08 17.46 -12.86
C VAL A 142 -19.24 15.97 -12.55
N GLU A 143 -18.76 15.09 -13.43
CA GLU A 143 -18.69 13.65 -13.16
C GLU A 143 -17.32 13.26 -12.55
N PRO A 144 -17.18 12.09 -11.90
CA PRO A 144 -15.89 11.59 -11.49
C PRO A 144 -14.91 11.47 -12.67
N GLY A 145 -13.74 12.08 -12.54
CA GLY A 145 -12.70 12.21 -13.57
C GLY A 145 -12.70 13.56 -14.29
N ASP A 146 -13.76 14.35 -14.17
CA ASP A 146 -13.86 15.66 -14.80
C ASP A 146 -13.12 16.75 -14.02
N THR A 147 -12.80 17.83 -14.73
CA THR A 147 -12.21 19.04 -14.17
C THR A 147 -13.16 20.20 -14.34
N THR A 148 -13.33 21.02 -13.31
CA THR A 148 -14.17 22.22 -13.32
C THR A 148 -13.74 23.19 -14.42
N ALA A 149 -14.69 23.99 -14.92
CA ALA A 149 -14.45 24.91 -16.04
C ALA A 149 -13.42 26.03 -15.72
N ASP A 150 -13.20 26.32 -14.44
CA ASP A 150 -12.15 27.23 -13.96
C ASP A 150 -10.76 26.57 -13.88
N HIS A 151 -10.65 25.28 -14.22
CA HIS A 151 -9.45 24.45 -14.16
C HIS A 151 -8.81 24.35 -12.77
N ARG A 152 -9.59 24.59 -11.70
CA ARG A 152 -9.07 24.53 -10.32
C ARG A 152 -9.22 23.16 -9.70
N ILE A 153 -10.36 22.49 -9.88
CA ILE A 153 -10.69 21.24 -9.19
C ILE A 153 -10.87 20.12 -10.20
N THR A 154 -10.17 19.02 -10.00
CA THR A 154 -10.51 17.73 -10.60
C THR A 154 -11.07 16.84 -9.50
N VAL A 155 -12.20 16.18 -9.73
CA VAL A 155 -12.76 15.24 -8.75
C VAL A 155 -12.63 13.83 -9.28
N GLU A 156 -12.26 12.87 -8.45
CA GLU A 156 -12.26 11.45 -8.83
C GLU A 156 -12.66 10.55 -7.67
N HIS A 157 -13.10 9.33 -8.01
CA HIS A 157 -13.13 8.24 -7.06
C HIS A 157 -11.73 7.63 -6.96
N VAL A 158 -11.33 7.23 -5.76
CA VAL A 158 -10.07 6.54 -5.52
C VAL A 158 -10.36 5.15 -4.96
N GLU A 159 -9.69 4.15 -5.54
CA GLU A 159 -9.87 2.77 -5.14
C GLU A 159 -9.37 2.52 -3.71
N CYS A 160 -8.16 2.90 -3.31
CA CYS A 160 -7.71 2.73 -1.91
C CYS A 160 -6.79 3.87 -1.45
N ASN A 161 -7.12 4.51 -0.32
CA ASN A 161 -6.29 5.58 0.25
C ASN A 161 -5.29 5.09 1.32
N ALA A 162 -5.30 3.82 1.72
CA ALA A 162 -4.48 3.26 2.81
C ALA A 162 -4.57 4.06 4.14
N ALA A 163 -5.72 4.67 4.38
CA ALA A 163 -6.01 5.56 5.51
C ALA A 163 -7.33 5.16 6.19
N CYS A 164 -7.66 3.86 6.18
CA CYS A 164 -8.94 3.33 6.64
C CYS A 164 -9.20 3.55 8.14
N ASP A 165 -8.18 3.89 8.91
CA ASP A 165 -8.26 4.24 10.32
C ASP A 165 -9.02 5.55 10.60
N PHE A 166 -9.31 6.39 9.61
CA PHE A 166 -10.18 7.57 9.77
C PHE A 166 -11.14 7.76 8.58
N ALA A 167 -11.69 6.65 8.09
CA ALA A 167 -12.67 6.65 7.01
C ALA A 167 -14.01 7.31 7.45
N PRO A 168 -14.71 8.05 6.55
CA PRO A 168 -14.38 8.27 5.14
C PRO A 168 -13.24 9.27 4.92
N VAL A 169 -12.32 8.94 4.01
CA VAL A 169 -11.15 9.77 3.68
C VAL A 169 -11.30 10.41 2.31
N VAL A 170 -11.04 11.71 2.25
CA VAL A 170 -10.82 12.46 1.00
C VAL A 170 -9.35 12.83 0.91
N MET A 171 -8.83 12.88 -0.30
CA MET A 171 -7.47 13.33 -0.57
C MET A 171 -7.47 14.56 -1.47
N VAL A 172 -6.56 15.48 -1.21
CA VAL A 172 -6.28 16.60 -2.10
C VAL A 172 -4.81 16.57 -2.47
N ASN A 173 -4.50 16.37 -3.76
CA ASN A 173 -3.13 16.23 -4.25
C ASN A 173 -2.30 15.27 -3.40
N TRP A 174 -2.86 14.10 -3.12
CA TRP A 174 -2.20 13.05 -2.34
C TRP A 174 -1.93 13.35 -0.86
N GLU A 175 -2.64 14.33 -0.29
CA GLU A 175 -2.66 14.65 1.13
C GLU A 175 -4.01 14.28 1.76
N PHE A 176 -4.00 13.76 3.00
CA PHE A 176 -5.17 13.16 3.64
C PHE A 176 -6.03 14.17 4.41
N PHE A 177 -7.34 14.10 4.16
CA PHE A 177 -8.41 14.72 4.92
C PHE A 177 -9.29 13.62 5.50
N ASP A 178 -9.14 13.43 6.81
CA ASP A 178 -9.76 12.37 7.59
C ASP A 178 -11.20 12.76 8.00
N ASP A 179 -12.02 11.76 8.35
CA ASP A 179 -13.36 11.91 8.93
C ASP A 179 -14.33 12.82 8.16
N GLN A 180 -14.28 12.76 6.83
CA GLN A 180 -15.03 13.67 5.97
C GLN A 180 -16.52 13.34 5.89
N THR A 181 -17.30 14.38 5.62
CA THR A 181 -18.75 14.36 5.35
C THR A 181 -19.01 15.06 4.02
N PRO A 182 -20.22 14.93 3.43
CA PRO A 182 -20.58 15.71 2.25
C PRO A 182 -20.35 17.22 2.46
N GLU A 183 -20.81 17.76 3.58
CA GLU A 183 -20.73 19.20 3.89
C GLU A 183 -19.29 19.66 4.09
N SER A 184 -18.50 18.94 4.90
CA SER A 184 -17.10 19.32 5.18
C SER A 184 -16.23 19.22 3.92
N THR A 185 -16.52 18.26 3.04
CA THR A 185 -15.78 18.10 1.77
C THR A 185 -16.11 19.24 0.81
N ILE A 186 -17.38 19.67 0.73
CA ILE A 186 -17.77 20.82 -0.08
C ILE A 186 -17.11 22.11 0.47
N GLU A 187 -17.09 22.31 1.78
CA GLU A 187 -16.40 23.44 2.42
C GLU A 187 -14.91 23.46 2.08
N LEU A 188 -14.23 22.32 2.23
CA LEU A 188 -12.83 22.13 1.83
C LEU A 188 -12.60 22.54 0.36
N ILE A 189 -13.46 22.10 -0.55
CA ILE A 189 -13.34 22.41 -1.97
C ILE A 189 -13.54 23.91 -2.23
N GLU A 190 -14.52 24.55 -1.60
CA GLU A 190 -14.75 25.99 -1.77
C GLU A 190 -13.60 26.83 -1.19
N ASP A 191 -13.00 26.41 -0.07
CA ASP A 191 -11.78 27.02 0.47
C ASP A 191 -10.62 26.94 -0.53
N LEU A 192 -10.39 25.77 -1.13
CA LEU A 192 -9.37 25.59 -2.16
C LEU A 192 -9.65 26.44 -3.41
N ARG A 193 -10.92 26.58 -3.82
CA ARG A 193 -11.35 27.45 -4.93
C ARG A 193 -11.21 28.94 -4.59
N ALA A 194 -11.35 29.31 -3.33
CA ALA A 194 -11.11 30.67 -2.85
C ALA A 194 -9.61 30.99 -2.68
N GLY A 195 -8.73 29.97 -2.73
CA GLY A 195 -7.31 30.12 -2.46
C GLY A 195 -6.99 30.28 -0.96
N VAL A 196 -7.87 29.77 -0.10
CA VAL A 196 -7.62 29.67 1.34
C VAL A 196 -6.58 28.57 1.57
N GLU A 197 -5.63 28.85 2.45
CA GLU A 197 -4.61 27.87 2.82
C GLU A 197 -5.23 26.77 3.70
N VAL A 198 -5.21 25.53 3.21
CA VAL A 198 -5.77 24.37 3.91
C VAL A 198 -4.64 23.46 4.38
N THR A 199 -4.72 22.99 5.63
CA THR A 199 -3.77 22.03 6.21
C THR A 199 -4.38 20.62 6.26
N PRO A 200 -3.70 19.60 5.71
CA PRO A 200 -4.15 18.21 5.79
C PRO A 200 -4.04 17.66 7.22
N ALA A 201 -4.89 16.69 7.56
CA ALA A 201 -4.87 16.04 8.88
C ALA A 201 -3.52 15.36 9.19
N ARG A 202 -2.90 14.78 8.14
CA ARG A 202 -1.63 14.04 8.22
C ARG A 202 -0.49 14.72 7.45
N GLY A 203 -0.60 16.03 7.24
CA GLY A 203 0.29 16.81 6.37
C GLY A 203 1.62 17.22 7.02
N THR A 204 2.61 17.57 6.19
CA THR A 204 3.86 18.22 6.64
C THR A 204 3.86 19.73 6.43
N GLY A 205 2.66 20.32 6.28
CA GLY A 205 2.40 21.72 5.98
C GLY A 205 1.12 21.87 5.15
N PRO A 206 0.83 23.07 4.64
CA PRO A 206 -0.32 23.30 3.77
C PRO A 206 -0.33 22.43 2.51
N VAL A 207 -1.52 22.21 1.94
CA VAL A 207 -1.71 21.53 0.66
C VAL A 207 -0.93 22.28 -0.43
N ARG A 208 -0.15 21.53 -1.20
CA ARG A 208 0.57 22.04 -2.38
C ARG A 208 -0.29 21.87 -3.62
N SER A 209 -0.03 22.65 -4.66
CA SER A 209 -0.68 22.44 -5.95
C SER A 209 -0.32 21.06 -6.53
N PHE A 210 -1.11 20.58 -7.49
CA PHE A 210 -0.89 19.30 -8.15
C PHE A 210 0.53 19.22 -8.73
N ARG A 211 0.95 20.28 -9.42
CA ARG A 211 2.29 20.37 -10.03
C ARG A 211 3.42 20.35 -9.00
N GLU A 212 3.28 21.05 -7.88
CA GLU A 212 4.28 21.01 -6.80
C GLU A 212 4.36 19.63 -6.15
N THR A 213 3.22 18.98 -5.94
CA THR A 213 3.15 17.62 -5.42
C THR A 213 3.82 16.63 -6.38
N GLU A 214 3.60 16.75 -7.68
CA GLU A 214 4.28 15.93 -8.69
C GLU A 214 5.80 16.13 -8.70
N ARG A 215 6.28 17.35 -8.44
CA ARG A 215 7.72 17.62 -8.23
C ARG A 215 8.25 16.93 -6.97
N ASP A 216 7.45 16.91 -5.91
CA ASP A 216 7.77 16.14 -4.71
C ASP A 216 7.86 14.66 -5.07
N LEU A 217 6.88 14.06 -5.75
CA LEU A 217 6.91 12.64 -6.14
C LEU A 217 8.13 12.28 -6.99
N ALA A 218 8.47 13.13 -7.97
CA ALA A 218 9.70 13.02 -8.77
C ALA A 218 10.99 13.05 -7.93
N GLY A 219 10.90 13.54 -6.69
CA GLY A 219 12.02 13.68 -5.78
C GLY A 219 12.96 14.80 -6.21
N VAL A 220 12.42 15.90 -6.75
CA VAL A 220 13.21 17.11 -7.01
C VAL A 220 13.57 17.70 -5.64
N VAL A 221 14.84 17.57 -5.26
CA VAL A 221 15.31 17.98 -3.93
C VAL A 221 15.33 19.50 -3.85
N ALA A 222 14.69 20.05 -2.83
CA ALA A 222 15.05 21.37 -2.32
C ALA A 222 16.26 21.19 -1.39
N PRO A 223 17.31 22.03 -1.48
CA PRO A 223 18.46 21.89 -0.60
C PRO A 223 18.01 22.02 0.86
N ALA A 224 18.29 21.00 1.68
CA ALA A 224 18.05 21.07 3.11
C ALA A 224 18.97 22.15 3.73
N PRO A 225 18.46 23.01 4.62
CA PRO A 225 19.34 23.80 5.47
C PRO A 225 20.12 22.85 6.37
N ALA A 226 21.45 22.94 6.32
CA ALA A 226 22.30 22.24 7.26
C ALA A 226 22.20 22.91 8.64
N GLU A 227 21.38 22.38 9.52
CA GLU A 227 21.48 22.69 10.95
C GLU A 227 22.15 21.53 11.68
N GLN A 228 23.19 21.86 12.45
CA GLN A 228 23.86 20.94 13.36
C GLN A 228 23.17 21.01 14.72
N PRO A 229 22.55 19.94 15.24
CA PRO A 229 22.16 19.90 16.63
C PRO A 229 23.35 19.46 17.50
N THR A 230 23.51 20.17 18.61
CA THR A 230 24.55 19.99 19.62
C THR A 230 24.09 19.16 20.82
N SER A 231 25.07 18.44 21.39
CA SER A 231 25.14 17.84 22.73
C SER A 231 24.51 16.45 22.92
N ALA A 232 25.26 15.63 23.66
CA ALA A 232 24.93 14.26 23.99
C ALA A 232 23.86 14.20 25.09
N ALA A 233 22.78 13.46 24.82
CA ALA A 233 21.81 13.05 25.82
C ALA A 233 22.43 11.96 26.74
N PRO A 234 21.99 11.88 28.01
CA PRO A 234 22.54 10.95 29.00
C PRO A 234 22.26 9.48 28.65
N ASP A 235 23.02 8.58 29.28
CA ASP A 235 22.90 7.12 29.07
C ASP A 235 21.54 6.58 29.54
N PRO A 236 20.95 5.56 28.88
CA PRO A 236 19.56 5.21 29.09
C PRO A 236 19.37 3.84 29.74
N GLU A 237 18.22 3.68 30.40
CA GLU A 237 17.72 2.42 30.95
C GLU A 237 17.19 1.50 29.83
N PRO A 238 17.24 0.16 30.02
CA PRO A 238 16.69 -0.79 29.07
C PRO A 238 15.19 -0.61 28.86
N GLU A 239 14.71 -0.85 27.64
CA GLU A 239 13.28 -0.79 27.35
C GLU A 239 12.51 -1.92 28.06
N PRO A 240 11.32 -1.64 28.63
CA PRO A 240 10.49 -2.69 29.20
C PRO A 240 10.09 -3.70 28.12
N PRO A 241 10.02 -5.01 28.46
CA PRO A 241 9.67 -6.11 27.56
C PRO A 241 8.17 -6.19 27.31
N GLU A 242 7.54 -5.08 26.95
CA GLU A 242 6.11 -4.99 26.66
C GLU A 242 5.82 -4.00 25.53
N ALA A 243 4.76 -4.29 24.77
CA ALA A 243 4.22 -3.37 23.78
C ALA A 243 3.52 -2.19 24.50
N PRO A 244 3.57 -0.97 23.95
CA PRO A 244 4.10 -0.63 22.63
C PRO A 244 5.63 -0.52 22.59
N VAL A 245 6.23 -0.91 21.46
CA VAL A 245 7.66 -0.79 21.12
C VAL A 245 7.82 0.24 19.99
N LEU A 246 7.23 0.01 18.81
CA LEU A 246 7.38 0.89 17.65
C LEU A 246 6.60 2.21 17.82
N SER A 247 5.42 2.13 18.44
CA SER A 247 4.48 3.24 18.59
C SER A 247 4.61 4.00 19.90
N ARG A 248 5.55 3.60 20.77
CA ARG A 248 5.70 4.13 22.14
C ARG A 248 5.81 5.65 22.21
N HIS A 249 6.46 6.26 21.23
CA HIS A 249 6.78 7.69 21.21
C HIS A 249 6.05 8.47 20.10
N TRP A 250 5.08 7.86 19.41
CA TRP A 250 4.39 8.52 18.28
C TRP A 250 3.57 9.74 18.67
N SER A 251 3.13 9.84 19.93
CA SER A 251 2.35 10.98 20.43
C SER A 251 3.21 12.16 20.88
N GLU A 252 4.54 12.02 20.88
CA GLU A 252 5.42 13.10 21.27
C GLU A 252 5.49 14.20 20.20
N PRO A 253 5.65 15.48 20.61
CA PRO A 253 5.93 16.55 19.66
C PRO A 253 7.19 16.23 18.85
N GLU A 254 7.11 16.42 17.54
CA GLU A 254 8.24 16.25 16.62
C GLU A 254 8.88 14.85 16.70
N SER A 255 8.07 13.82 16.98
CA SER A 255 8.49 12.41 17.10
C SER A 255 9.30 11.91 15.90
N TRP A 256 9.13 12.54 14.74
CA TRP A 256 9.73 12.14 13.48
C TRP A 256 11.19 12.59 13.28
N THR A 257 11.70 13.48 14.14
CA THR A 257 13.02 14.12 13.98
C THR A 257 14.15 13.22 14.44
N LEU A 258 15.34 13.41 13.86
CA LEU A 258 16.57 12.74 14.33
C LEU A 258 16.86 12.99 15.81
N GLU A 259 16.63 14.22 16.30
CA GLU A 259 16.86 14.58 17.70
C GLU A 259 15.96 13.77 18.65
N ASN A 260 14.65 13.71 18.36
CA ASN A 260 13.73 12.91 19.15
C ASN A 260 14.13 11.43 19.14
N TYR A 261 14.46 10.89 17.96
CA TYR A 261 14.86 9.49 17.85
C TYR A 261 16.12 9.16 18.68
N ARG A 262 17.14 10.04 18.64
CA ARG A 262 18.36 9.89 19.46
C ARG A 262 18.10 9.99 20.96
N ARG A 263 17.16 10.83 21.39
CA ARG A 263 16.73 10.95 22.79
C ARG A 263 16.17 9.63 23.33
N HIS A 264 15.60 8.80 22.46
CA HIS A 264 15.05 7.47 22.75
C HIS A 264 15.96 6.33 22.27
N ASN A 265 17.27 6.54 22.28
CA ASN A 265 18.29 5.50 22.01
C ASN A 265 18.36 5.05 20.55
N GLY A 266 17.84 5.86 19.64
CA GLY A 266 18.01 5.67 18.21
C GLY A 266 19.48 5.61 17.80
N TYR A 267 19.78 4.80 16.80
CA TYR A 267 21.12 4.54 16.25
C TYR A 267 22.11 3.82 17.19
N ARG A 268 21.68 3.43 18.40
CA ARG A 268 22.49 2.58 19.29
C ARG A 268 22.55 1.13 18.82
N ALA A 269 21.46 0.63 18.22
CA ALA A 269 21.44 -0.70 17.64
C ALA A 269 22.35 -0.76 16.42
N LEU A 270 22.35 0.28 15.57
CA LEU A 270 23.28 0.45 14.46
C LEU A 270 24.73 0.36 14.91
N SER A 271 25.10 1.11 15.96
CA SER A 271 26.46 1.11 16.51
C SER A 271 26.89 -0.28 16.98
N THR A 272 25.95 -1.12 17.42
CA THR A 272 26.20 -2.51 17.80
C THR A 272 26.33 -3.38 16.56
N ALA A 273 25.38 -3.30 15.64
CA ALA A 273 25.34 -4.07 14.40
C ALA A 273 26.62 -3.91 13.55
N LEU A 274 27.14 -2.69 13.38
CA LEU A 274 28.36 -2.46 12.58
C LEU A 274 29.62 -3.11 13.18
N ARG A 275 29.62 -3.43 14.47
CA ARG A 275 30.72 -4.16 15.15
C ARG A 275 30.46 -5.67 15.24
N THR A 276 29.27 -6.11 14.85
CA THR A 276 28.88 -7.50 14.82
C THR A 276 29.11 -8.06 13.41
N PRO A 277 29.69 -9.26 13.27
CA PRO A 277 29.79 -9.94 11.99
C PRO A 277 28.40 -10.04 11.31
N PRO A 278 28.27 -9.72 10.00
CA PRO A 278 26.98 -9.74 9.31
C PRO A 278 26.16 -11.04 9.49
N ASP A 279 26.84 -12.19 9.45
CA ASP A 279 26.18 -13.50 9.59
C ASP A 279 25.59 -13.72 10.99
N ASP A 280 26.22 -13.15 12.03
CA ASP A 280 25.70 -13.24 13.40
C ASP A 280 24.41 -12.42 13.55
N ILE A 281 24.25 -11.34 12.78
CA ILE A 281 23.00 -10.57 12.73
C ILE A 281 21.89 -11.38 12.07
N ILE A 282 22.19 -12.07 10.95
CA ILE A 282 21.24 -12.97 10.29
C ILE A 282 20.76 -14.06 11.26
N GLU A 283 21.69 -14.73 11.96
CA GLU A 283 21.34 -15.77 12.93
C GLU A 283 20.62 -15.21 14.15
N MET A 284 20.92 -14.00 14.60
CA MET A 284 20.17 -13.32 15.66
C MET A 284 18.70 -13.08 15.27
N VAL A 285 18.44 -12.51 14.08
CA VAL A 285 17.07 -12.26 13.59
C VAL A 285 16.31 -13.58 13.36
N LYS A 286 17.01 -14.61 12.89
CA LYS A 286 16.45 -15.96 12.73
C LYS A 286 16.09 -16.60 14.07
N ALA A 287 16.97 -16.50 15.07
CA ALA A 287 16.73 -17.00 16.43
C ALA A 287 15.61 -16.23 17.15
N ALA A 288 15.50 -14.92 16.92
CA ALA A 288 14.37 -14.12 17.37
C ALA A 288 13.03 -14.64 16.82
N GLY A 289 13.03 -15.29 15.65
CA GLY A 289 11.83 -15.82 15.03
C GLY A 289 10.95 -14.74 14.41
N LEU A 290 11.54 -13.60 14.03
CA LEU A 290 10.82 -12.52 13.35
C LEU A 290 10.20 -13.04 12.04
N ARG A 291 8.89 -12.85 11.89
CA ARG A 291 8.14 -13.20 10.68
C ARG A 291 7.74 -11.94 9.92
N GLY A 292 7.72 -12.02 8.59
CA GLY A 292 7.39 -10.91 7.72
C GLY A 292 6.00 -10.35 8.00
N ARG A 293 5.93 -9.03 8.14
CA ARG A 293 4.72 -8.29 8.57
C ARG A 293 3.81 -7.79 7.45
N GLY A 294 4.19 -8.05 6.19
CA GLY A 294 3.43 -7.66 5.00
C GLY A 294 2.49 -8.72 4.44
N GLY A 295 1.94 -9.63 5.27
CA GLY A 295 0.99 -10.64 4.80
C GLY A 295 1.45 -12.08 5.02
N ALA A 296 2.39 -12.54 4.20
CA ALA A 296 2.74 -13.96 4.08
C ALA A 296 3.38 -14.60 5.32
N GLY A 297 3.88 -13.81 6.28
CA GLY A 297 4.46 -14.36 7.51
C GLY A 297 5.72 -15.21 7.32
N PHE A 298 6.47 -15.03 6.22
CA PHE A 298 7.71 -15.79 5.99
C PHE A 298 8.83 -15.37 6.98
N PRO A 299 9.62 -16.29 7.55
CA PRO A 299 10.68 -15.93 8.50
C PRO A 299 11.75 -15.00 7.90
N VAL A 300 11.99 -13.84 8.53
CA VAL A 300 12.85 -12.78 7.99
C VAL A 300 14.31 -13.22 7.95
N GLY A 301 14.85 -13.74 9.04
CA GLY A 301 16.25 -14.22 9.09
C GLY A 301 16.53 -15.37 8.12
N MET A 302 15.54 -16.25 7.89
CA MET A 302 15.64 -17.29 6.87
C MET A 302 15.73 -16.68 5.46
N LYS A 303 14.92 -15.66 5.17
CA LYS A 303 14.95 -14.96 3.87
C LYS A 303 16.33 -14.34 3.61
N TRP A 304 16.95 -13.73 4.62
CA TRP A 304 18.28 -13.14 4.51
C TRP A 304 19.36 -14.20 4.26
N SER A 305 19.22 -15.39 4.87
CA SER A 305 20.16 -16.51 4.69
C SER A 305 20.19 -17.09 3.27
N PHE A 306 19.21 -16.78 2.42
CA PHE A 306 19.20 -17.21 1.02
C PHE A 306 20.08 -16.38 0.09
N ILE A 307 20.50 -15.18 0.53
CA ILE A 307 21.42 -14.35 -0.26
C ILE A 307 22.80 -15.03 -0.28
N PRO A 308 23.42 -15.23 -1.45
CA PRO A 308 24.75 -15.82 -1.54
C PRO A 308 25.79 -14.92 -0.85
N GLN A 309 26.44 -15.40 0.22
CA GLN A 309 27.40 -14.58 0.98
C GLN A 309 28.87 -14.77 0.55
N GLY A 310 29.11 -15.55 -0.50
CA GLY A 310 30.46 -16.01 -0.86
C GLY A 310 31.16 -15.25 -1.99
N ASP A 311 30.45 -14.37 -2.71
CA ASP A 311 30.98 -13.61 -3.84
C ASP A 311 30.60 -12.13 -3.73
N GLU A 312 31.51 -11.33 -3.18
CA GLU A 312 31.35 -9.88 -3.00
C GLU A 312 31.39 -9.10 -4.33
N THR A 313 31.66 -9.76 -5.47
CA THR A 313 31.62 -9.10 -6.79
C THR A 313 30.21 -8.94 -7.34
N ILE A 314 29.24 -9.69 -6.80
CA ILE A 314 27.84 -9.61 -7.18
C ILE A 314 27.16 -8.60 -6.25
N PRO A 315 26.56 -7.52 -6.77
CA PRO A 315 25.89 -6.54 -5.91
C PRO A 315 24.65 -7.15 -5.26
N HIS A 316 24.47 -6.90 -3.96
CA HIS A 316 23.24 -7.22 -3.24
C HIS A 316 22.38 -5.97 -3.08
N TYR A 317 21.06 -6.17 -3.09
CA TYR A 317 20.10 -5.10 -2.89
C TYR A 317 19.13 -5.41 -1.76
N LEU A 318 18.84 -4.39 -0.96
CA LEU A 318 17.71 -4.37 -0.04
C LEU A 318 16.61 -3.51 -0.62
N VAL A 319 15.38 -4.03 -0.67
CA VAL A 319 14.20 -3.26 -1.05
C VAL A 319 13.18 -3.35 0.08
N VAL A 320 12.84 -2.20 0.67
CA VAL A 320 11.74 -2.08 1.62
C VAL A 320 10.47 -1.83 0.82
N ASN A 321 9.50 -2.72 1.00
CA ASN A 321 8.16 -2.60 0.45
C ASN A 321 7.29 -1.76 1.40
N ALA A 322 7.04 -0.52 0.97
CA ALA A 322 6.16 0.46 1.59
C ALA A 322 5.01 0.86 0.64
N ASP A 323 4.56 -0.07 -0.22
CA ASP A 323 3.44 0.17 -1.12
C ASP A 323 2.08 0.15 -0.38
N GLU A 324 1.98 -0.52 0.77
CA GLU A 324 0.79 -0.60 1.67
C GLU A 324 -0.58 -0.44 0.96
N SER A 325 -0.82 -1.23 -0.08
CA SER A 325 -2.02 -1.04 -0.92
C SER A 325 -3.20 -1.95 -0.53
N GLU A 326 -3.02 -2.91 0.38
CA GLU A 326 -4.09 -3.84 0.80
C GLU A 326 -5.21 -3.10 1.54
N PRO A 327 -6.48 -3.16 1.06
CA PRO A 327 -7.60 -2.49 1.69
C PRO A 327 -7.73 -2.78 3.19
N GLY A 328 -7.87 -1.72 3.99
CA GLY A 328 -7.89 -1.79 5.45
C GLY A 328 -6.52 -1.68 6.12
N THR A 329 -5.42 -1.87 5.39
CA THR A 329 -4.06 -1.77 5.94
C THR A 329 -3.63 -0.30 6.00
N CYS A 330 -3.18 0.14 7.18
CA CYS A 330 -2.76 1.53 7.40
C CYS A 330 -1.76 1.66 8.56
N LYS A 331 -0.82 0.72 8.68
CA LYS A 331 0.16 0.64 9.79
C LYS A 331 1.55 1.20 9.44
N ASP A 332 1.95 1.08 8.18
CA ASP A 332 3.27 1.46 7.70
C ASP A 332 3.35 2.97 7.45
N MET A 333 2.28 3.57 6.90
CA MET A 333 2.24 5.03 6.70
C MET A 333 2.33 5.82 8.02
N PRO A 334 1.54 5.52 9.08
CA PRO A 334 1.71 6.18 10.36
C PRO A 334 3.09 5.95 10.97
N LEU A 335 3.69 4.76 10.82
CA LEU A 335 5.05 4.49 11.29
C LEU A 335 6.07 5.39 10.61
N MET A 336 6.00 5.53 9.28
CA MET A 336 6.93 6.38 8.53
C MET A 336 6.67 7.88 8.76
N LEU A 337 5.44 8.29 9.09
CA LEU A 337 5.15 9.67 9.48
C LEU A 337 5.66 10.00 10.87
N ALA A 338 5.45 9.10 11.83
CA ALA A 338 5.73 9.35 13.24
C ALA A 338 7.16 9.01 13.64
N SER A 339 7.79 8.02 13.02
CA SER A 339 9.12 7.53 13.39
C SER A 339 9.94 7.00 12.18
N PRO A 340 10.19 7.83 11.16
CA PRO A 340 10.93 7.42 9.96
C PRO A 340 12.35 6.92 10.27
N HIS A 341 13.04 7.48 11.27
CA HIS A 341 14.40 7.05 11.63
C HIS A 341 14.47 5.60 12.16
N THR A 342 13.39 5.08 12.75
CA THR A 342 13.32 3.66 13.13
C THR A 342 13.46 2.75 11.90
N LEU A 343 12.78 3.12 10.80
CA LEU A 343 12.92 2.41 9.54
C LEU A 343 14.32 2.59 8.94
N VAL A 344 14.84 3.82 8.91
CA VAL A 344 16.18 4.11 8.35
C VAL A 344 17.27 3.32 9.10
N GLU A 345 17.24 3.27 10.43
CA GLU A 345 18.17 2.45 11.21
C GLU A 345 18.04 0.95 10.86
N GLY A 346 16.80 0.45 10.78
CA GLY A 346 16.53 -0.93 10.37
C GLY A 346 17.08 -1.26 8.98
N VAL A 347 16.95 -0.33 8.02
CA VAL A 347 17.49 -0.47 6.66
C VAL A 347 19.00 -0.62 6.69
N ILE A 348 19.71 0.23 7.45
CA ILE A 348 21.17 0.17 7.52
C ILE A 348 21.63 -1.17 8.12
N ILE A 349 20.99 -1.61 9.21
CA ILE A 349 21.33 -2.89 9.86
C ILE A 349 21.06 -4.08 8.93
N ALA A 350 19.91 -4.10 8.26
CA ALA A 350 19.56 -5.17 7.35
C ALA A 350 20.48 -5.20 6.12
N ALA A 351 20.81 -4.04 5.56
CA ALA A 351 21.73 -3.90 4.44
C ALA A 351 23.14 -4.40 4.81
N HIS A 352 23.66 -4.02 5.99
CA HIS A 352 24.92 -4.54 6.52
C HIS A 352 24.90 -6.07 6.68
N ALA A 353 23.83 -6.62 7.25
CA ALA A 353 23.68 -8.06 7.45
C ALA A 353 23.74 -8.86 6.14
N ILE A 354 23.16 -8.33 5.06
CA ILE A 354 23.16 -8.97 3.73
C ILE A 354 24.27 -8.44 2.81
N ARG A 355 25.16 -7.58 3.29
CA ARG A 355 26.26 -6.98 2.51
C ARG A 355 25.77 -6.20 1.27
N ALA A 356 24.63 -5.53 1.39
CA ALA A 356 24.09 -4.67 0.34
C ALA A 356 24.60 -3.24 0.52
N HIS A 357 25.19 -2.67 -0.54
CA HIS A 357 25.66 -1.28 -0.55
C HIS A 357 24.66 -0.30 -1.16
N HIS A 358 23.53 -0.81 -1.67
CA HIS A 358 22.43 -0.02 -2.19
C HIS A 358 21.10 -0.56 -1.65
N ALA A 359 20.30 0.33 -1.10
CA ALA A 359 18.98 0.03 -0.59
C ALA A 359 17.92 0.99 -1.14
N PHE A 360 16.70 0.49 -1.27
CA PHE A 360 15.56 1.24 -1.78
C PHE A 360 14.41 1.14 -0.78
N ILE A 361 13.71 2.25 -0.53
CA ILE A 361 12.39 2.23 0.09
C ILE A 361 11.41 2.58 -1.02
N TYR A 362 10.66 1.58 -1.49
CA TYR A 362 9.60 1.77 -2.47
C TYR A 362 8.31 2.13 -1.73
N VAL A 363 7.92 3.39 -1.81
CA VAL A 363 6.74 3.95 -1.16
C VAL A 363 5.66 4.16 -2.22
N ARG A 364 4.40 3.83 -1.94
CA ARG A 364 3.30 4.18 -2.85
C ARG A 364 3.28 5.68 -3.16
N GLY A 365 2.74 6.08 -4.30
CA GLY A 365 2.79 7.48 -4.71
C GLY A 365 1.75 8.36 -3.99
N GLU A 366 0.65 7.76 -3.55
CA GLU A 366 -0.53 8.43 -2.99
C GLU A 366 -0.35 8.88 -1.52
N VAL A 367 0.90 9.10 -1.08
CA VAL A 367 1.26 9.47 0.30
C VAL A 367 2.32 10.57 0.33
N ALA A 368 2.00 11.73 -0.24
CA ALA A 368 2.97 12.81 -0.44
C ALA A 368 3.63 13.28 0.87
N SER A 369 2.87 13.37 1.97
CA SER A 369 3.41 13.72 3.29
C SER A 369 4.42 12.71 3.82
N VAL A 370 4.16 11.41 3.65
CA VAL A 370 5.06 10.31 4.05
C VAL A 370 6.37 10.41 3.26
N LEU A 371 6.27 10.59 1.94
CA LEU A 371 7.44 10.73 1.07
C LEU A 371 8.32 11.93 1.46
N ARG A 372 7.70 13.09 1.75
CA ARG A 372 8.41 14.27 2.24
C ARG A 372 9.11 13.99 3.56
N ARG A 373 8.38 13.43 4.53
CA ARG A 373 8.90 13.10 5.87
C ARG A 373 10.08 12.14 5.81
N LEU A 374 9.93 11.05 5.07
CA LEU A 374 10.94 10.01 4.97
C LEU A 374 12.20 10.51 4.25
N ARG A 375 12.06 11.32 3.20
CA ARG A 375 13.22 11.93 2.53
C ARG A 375 13.98 12.88 3.46
N THR A 376 13.28 13.71 4.24
CA THR A 376 13.92 14.54 5.26
C THR A 376 14.70 13.69 6.26
N ALA A 377 14.13 12.60 6.77
CA ALA A 377 14.84 11.71 7.69
C ALA A 377 16.07 11.02 7.05
N VAL A 378 16.00 10.68 5.77
CA VAL A 378 17.13 10.15 5.00
C VAL A 378 18.21 11.23 4.85
N ASP A 379 17.85 12.46 4.50
CA ASP A 379 18.79 13.59 4.39
C ASP A 379 19.46 13.89 5.75
N GLU A 380 18.70 13.88 6.85
CA GLU A 380 19.22 14.01 8.22
C GLU A 380 20.20 12.88 8.56
N ALA A 381 19.92 11.64 8.13
CA ALA A 381 20.81 10.49 8.34
C ALA A 381 22.11 10.60 7.53
N TYR A 382 22.07 11.09 6.28
CA TYR A 382 23.26 11.41 5.50
C TYR A 382 24.08 12.52 6.18
N ALA A 383 23.44 13.62 6.60
CA ALA A 383 24.11 14.74 7.26
C ALA A 383 24.75 14.33 8.60
N ALA A 384 24.17 13.35 9.29
CA ALA A 384 24.66 12.81 10.55
C ALA A 384 25.73 11.70 10.40
N GLY A 385 26.07 11.28 9.18
CA GLY A 385 27.04 10.20 8.93
C GLY A 385 26.52 8.79 9.22
N TYR A 386 25.20 8.59 9.18
CA TYR A 386 24.56 7.26 9.28
C TYR A 386 24.32 6.60 7.91
N LEU A 387 24.46 7.35 6.82
CA LEU A 387 24.35 6.89 5.43
C LEU A 387 25.51 7.49 4.59
N GLY A 388 25.74 6.94 3.39
CA GLY A 388 26.84 7.32 2.52
C GLY A 388 28.09 6.47 2.78
N ALA A 389 29.26 7.09 2.64
CA ALA A 389 30.55 6.40 2.76
C ALA A 389 31.05 6.29 4.21
N ASP A 390 31.66 5.16 4.54
CA ASP A 390 32.33 4.83 5.79
C ASP A 390 31.47 5.15 7.03
N ILE A 391 30.27 4.55 7.09
CA ILE A 391 29.27 4.81 8.12
C ILE A 391 29.87 4.60 9.51
N LEU A 392 29.92 5.67 10.31
CA LEU A 392 30.52 5.68 11.64
C LEU A 392 31.98 5.14 11.70
N GLY A 393 32.73 5.20 10.59
CA GLY A 393 34.10 4.68 10.52
C GLY A 393 34.19 3.15 10.47
N SER A 394 33.13 2.46 10.05
CA SER A 394 33.06 0.99 10.05
C SER A 394 33.66 0.33 8.80
N GLY A 395 33.97 1.09 7.75
CA GLY A 395 34.32 0.60 6.42
C GLY A 395 33.13 0.07 5.62
N PHE A 396 31.90 0.36 6.02
CA PHE A 396 30.68 -0.02 5.31
C PHE A 396 30.01 1.22 4.70
N ASP A 397 29.71 1.14 3.41
CA ASP A 397 29.04 2.19 2.65
C ASP A 397 27.59 1.78 2.37
N LEU A 398 26.65 2.72 2.43
CA LEU A 398 25.27 2.48 2.02
C LEU A 398 24.64 3.69 1.35
N GLU A 399 24.22 3.51 0.11
CA GLU A 399 23.32 4.43 -0.59
C GLU A 399 21.86 4.02 -0.39
N LEU A 400 21.02 4.99 -0.02
CA LEU A 400 19.60 4.77 0.25
C LEU A 400 18.72 5.69 -0.60
N VAL A 401 17.84 5.09 -1.41
CA VAL A 401 16.92 5.83 -2.29
C VAL A 401 15.47 5.63 -1.84
N VAL A 402 14.77 6.74 -1.61
CA VAL A 402 13.30 6.76 -1.44
C VAL A 402 12.65 6.91 -2.82
N HIS A 403 12.02 5.83 -3.29
CA HIS A 403 11.38 5.74 -4.60
C HIS A 403 9.86 5.83 -4.44
N ALA A 404 9.24 6.79 -5.12
CA ALA A 404 7.79 6.91 -5.19
C ALA A 404 7.23 6.01 -6.30
N GLY A 405 6.24 5.18 -5.96
CA GLY A 405 5.38 4.47 -6.90
C GLY A 405 4.36 5.40 -7.54
N ALA A 406 3.44 4.82 -8.31
CA ALA A 406 2.50 5.60 -9.13
C ALA A 406 1.06 5.04 -9.14
N GLY A 407 0.61 4.44 -8.04
CA GLY A 407 -0.76 3.96 -7.86
C GLY A 407 -1.05 2.65 -8.61
N ALA A 408 -0.56 1.53 -8.05
CA ALA A 408 -0.89 0.19 -8.53
C ALA A 408 -0.72 -0.83 -7.40
N TYR A 409 -1.81 -1.38 -6.87
CA TYR A 409 -1.81 -2.36 -5.77
C TYR A 409 -0.94 -3.57 -6.04
N ILE A 410 -0.91 -4.02 -7.30
CA ILE A 410 -0.09 -5.17 -7.69
C ILE A 410 1.41 -4.94 -7.42
N CYS A 411 1.88 -3.69 -7.32
CA CYS A 411 3.26 -3.38 -6.95
C CYS A 411 3.58 -3.68 -5.48
N GLY A 412 2.58 -4.00 -4.65
CA GLY A 412 2.81 -4.63 -3.35
C GLY A 412 3.31 -6.08 -3.46
N GLU A 413 3.13 -6.77 -4.60
CA GLU A 413 3.71 -8.09 -4.85
C GLU A 413 5.22 -7.97 -5.08
N GLU A 414 5.99 -8.84 -4.41
CA GLU A 414 7.44 -8.75 -4.33
C GLU A 414 8.15 -8.54 -5.67
N THR A 415 7.78 -9.26 -6.72
CA THR A 415 8.47 -9.18 -8.02
C THR A 415 7.90 -8.11 -8.94
N ALA A 416 6.60 -7.80 -8.82
CA ALA A 416 6.00 -6.65 -9.49
C ALA A 416 6.60 -5.33 -9.00
N LEU A 417 6.86 -5.22 -7.69
CA LEU A 417 7.58 -4.10 -7.08
C LEU A 417 8.94 -3.88 -7.75
N LEU A 418 9.71 -4.96 -7.93
CA LEU A 418 11.03 -4.89 -8.57
C LEU A 418 10.92 -4.44 -10.03
N ASP A 419 9.93 -4.94 -10.79
CA ASP A 419 9.69 -4.46 -12.15
C ASP A 419 9.32 -2.97 -12.17
N SER A 420 8.50 -2.51 -11.24
CA SER A 420 8.15 -1.09 -11.09
C SER A 420 9.38 -0.23 -10.80
N LEU A 421 10.19 -0.63 -9.81
CA LEU A 421 11.44 0.03 -9.44
C LEU A 421 12.47 0.04 -10.59
N GLU A 422 12.44 -0.95 -11.49
CA GLU A 422 13.25 -0.99 -12.70
C GLU A 422 12.67 -0.17 -13.87
N GLY A 423 11.66 0.65 -13.63
CA GLY A 423 11.02 1.48 -14.66
C GLY A 423 10.24 0.64 -15.67
N ARG A 424 9.64 -0.47 -15.26
CA ARG A 424 8.73 -1.28 -16.09
C ARG A 424 7.31 -1.21 -15.53
N ARG A 425 6.39 -1.88 -16.23
CA ARG A 425 5.05 -2.17 -15.69
C ARG A 425 5.21 -3.15 -14.53
N GLY A 426 4.54 -2.91 -13.41
CA GLY A 426 4.58 -3.78 -12.22
C GLY A 426 3.86 -5.10 -12.44
N GLN A 427 4.45 -6.00 -13.23
CA GLN A 427 3.90 -7.32 -13.48
C GLN A 427 4.72 -8.39 -12.74
N PRO A 428 4.08 -9.30 -11.99
CA PRO A 428 4.81 -10.36 -11.30
C PRO A 428 5.68 -11.19 -12.24
N ARG A 429 6.89 -11.53 -11.80
CA ARG A 429 7.88 -12.34 -12.55
C ARG A 429 7.64 -13.83 -12.36
N LEU A 430 8.04 -14.64 -13.36
CA LEU A 430 7.97 -16.09 -13.25
C LEU A 430 8.99 -16.57 -12.22
N ARG A 431 8.55 -17.40 -11.27
CA ARG A 431 9.40 -18.03 -10.27
C ARG A 431 9.44 -19.54 -10.55
N PRO A 432 10.62 -20.19 -10.52
CA PRO A 432 11.97 -19.65 -10.34
C PRO A 432 12.53 -18.89 -11.59
N PRO A 433 13.59 -18.06 -11.43
CA PRO A 433 14.36 -17.82 -10.21
C PRO A 433 13.63 -16.92 -9.19
N PHE A 434 13.94 -17.11 -7.91
CA PHE A 434 13.44 -16.25 -6.83
C PHE A 434 14.31 -14.99 -6.68
N PRO A 435 13.80 -13.89 -6.10
CA PRO A 435 14.55 -12.64 -5.91
C PRO A 435 15.88 -12.79 -5.18
N ALA A 436 15.97 -13.73 -4.23
CA ALA A 436 17.21 -14.00 -3.50
C ALA A 436 18.35 -14.50 -4.41
N VAL A 437 18.04 -15.00 -5.61
CA VAL A 437 19.02 -15.40 -6.63
C VAL A 437 19.14 -14.34 -7.71
N ALA A 438 18.01 -13.89 -8.26
CA ALA A 438 17.95 -12.89 -9.33
C ALA A 438 16.72 -12.00 -9.16
N GLY A 439 16.87 -10.95 -8.36
CA GLY A 439 15.86 -9.93 -8.08
C GLY A 439 16.12 -8.65 -8.85
N LEU A 440 16.30 -7.55 -8.12
CA LEU A 440 16.57 -6.22 -8.68
C LEU A 440 17.83 -6.30 -9.56
N TYR A 441 17.71 -5.82 -10.80
CA TYR A 441 18.81 -5.83 -11.77
C TYR A 441 19.43 -7.22 -11.98
N ALA A 442 18.61 -8.26 -11.87
CA ALA A 442 19.02 -9.66 -11.93
C ALA A 442 20.09 -10.06 -10.89
N SER A 443 20.15 -9.35 -9.75
CA SER A 443 21.10 -9.61 -8.67
C SER A 443 20.38 -10.06 -7.38
N PRO A 444 21.06 -10.75 -6.44
CA PRO A 444 20.46 -11.17 -5.18
C PRO A 444 19.80 -10.01 -4.44
N THR A 445 18.51 -10.14 -4.17
CA THR A 445 17.70 -9.08 -3.57
C THR A 445 16.83 -9.61 -2.45
N VAL A 446 16.83 -8.87 -1.33
CA VAL A 446 15.87 -9.07 -0.24
C VAL A 446 14.78 -8.01 -0.35
N VAL A 447 13.52 -8.45 -0.40
CA VAL A 447 12.37 -7.57 -0.23
C VAL A 447 11.71 -7.81 1.13
N ASN A 448 11.60 -6.78 1.96
CA ASN A 448 10.92 -6.87 3.26
C ASN A 448 9.96 -5.70 3.46
N ASN A 449 8.87 -5.94 4.20
CA ASN A 449 7.91 -4.89 4.56
C ASN A 449 8.50 -3.92 5.60
N VAL A 450 8.03 -2.67 5.60
CA VAL A 450 8.40 -1.59 6.52
C VAL A 450 8.46 -2.04 7.98
N GLU A 451 7.35 -2.53 8.54
CA GLU A 451 7.29 -2.96 9.96
C GLU A 451 8.28 -4.09 10.28
N SER A 452 8.58 -4.96 9.29
CA SER A 452 9.56 -6.03 9.48
C SER A 452 10.96 -5.47 9.68
N ILE A 453 11.36 -4.50 8.85
CA ILE A 453 12.67 -3.85 8.94
C ILE A 453 12.75 -2.93 10.16
N ALA A 454 11.68 -2.17 10.44
CA ALA A 454 11.59 -1.31 11.62
C ALA A 454 11.66 -2.08 12.96
N SER A 455 11.34 -3.38 12.97
CA SER A 455 11.47 -4.23 14.17
C SER A 455 12.92 -4.63 14.47
N VAL A 456 13.81 -4.63 13.47
CA VAL A 456 15.20 -5.13 13.59
C VAL A 456 16.03 -4.38 14.63
N PRO A 457 16.02 -3.03 14.71
CA PRO A 457 16.79 -2.30 15.71
C PRO A 457 16.51 -2.75 17.15
N SER A 458 15.23 -2.99 17.49
CA SER A 458 14.83 -3.44 18.82
C SER A 458 15.38 -4.82 19.17
N ILE A 459 15.42 -5.74 18.20
CA ILE A 459 15.99 -7.09 18.35
C ILE A 459 17.50 -7.00 18.61
N VAL A 460 18.21 -6.19 17.80
CA VAL A 460 19.66 -6.02 17.95
C VAL A 460 20.03 -5.38 19.30
N ARG A 461 19.22 -4.42 19.76
CA ARG A 461 19.45 -3.72 21.03
C ARG A 461 19.17 -4.60 22.25
N ASN A 462 18.05 -5.30 22.25
CA ASN A 462 17.53 -5.96 23.46
C ASN A 462 17.77 -7.48 23.47
N GLY A 463 18.10 -8.08 22.32
CA GLY A 463 18.41 -9.50 22.18
C GLY A 463 17.21 -10.40 21.89
N VAL A 464 17.52 -11.67 21.59
CA VAL A 464 16.55 -12.70 21.17
C VAL A 464 15.54 -13.02 22.27
N ASP A 465 15.99 -13.20 23.51
CA ASP A 465 15.11 -13.56 24.63
C ASP A 465 14.08 -12.47 24.92
N TRP A 466 14.49 -11.20 24.80
CA TRP A 466 13.59 -10.06 24.93
C TRP A 466 12.49 -10.10 23.87
N PHE A 467 12.84 -10.30 22.60
CA PHE A 467 11.85 -10.34 21.53
C PHE A 467 10.89 -11.53 21.67
N ARG A 468 11.41 -12.69 22.05
CA ARG A 468 10.63 -13.92 22.28
C ARG A 468 9.81 -13.92 23.57
N SER A 469 10.07 -12.98 24.48
CA SER A 469 9.24 -12.81 25.69
C SER A 469 7.85 -12.25 25.38
N MET A 470 7.68 -11.67 24.19
CA MET A 470 6.41 -11.22 23.65
C MET A 470 5.90 -12.21 22.59
N GLY A 471 4.58 -12.23 22.41
CA GLY A 471 3.92 -13.05 21.40
C GLY A 471 3.68 -14.49 21.88
N THR A 472 3.36 -15.37 20.95
CA THR A 472 3.20 -16.81 21.24
C THR A 472 4.46 -17.59 20.92
N GLU A 473 4.57 -18.84 21.38
CA GLU A 473 5.76 -19.67 21.21
C GLU A 473 6.22 -19.79 19.74
N LYS A 474 5.25 -19.91 18.82
CA LYS A 474 5.46 -20.06 17.36
C LYS A 474 5.45 -18.74 16.61
N SER A 475 4.90 -17.69 17.22
CA SER A 475 4.75 -16.36 16.65
C SER A 475 5.26 -15.31 17.65
N PRO A 476 6.58 -15.23 17.86
CA PRO A 476 7.16 -14.32 18.84
C PRO A 476 7.11 -12.86 18.36
N GLY A 477 7.22 -11.97 19.35
CA GLY A 477 7.28 -10.53 19.18
C GLY A 477 5.92 -9.84 19.19
N PHE A 478 5.97 -8.59 18.76
CA PHE A 478 4.84 -7.66 18.68
C PHE A 478 4.53 -7.33 17.22
N THR A 479 3.38 -6.69 17.01
CA THR A 479 2.99 -6.13 15.72
C THR A 479 2.00 -4.99 15.88
N LEU A 480 1.81 -4.21 14.82
CA LEU A 480 0.75 -3.21 14.68
C LEU A 480 -0.50 -3.85 14.04
N TYR A 481 -1.64 -3.72 14.72
CA TYR A 481 -2.97 -4.06 14.22
C TYR A 481 -3.70 -2.78 13.80
N SER A 482 -4.14 -2.72 12.54
CA SER A 482 -4.93 -1.60 12.02
C SER A 482 -6.41 -1.88 12.25
N LEU A 483 -7.05 -1.18 13.18
CA LEU A 483 -8.49 -1.30 13.42
C LEU A 483 -9.24 -0.21 12.65
N SER A 484 -10.24 -0.61 11.87
CA SER A 484 -11.02 0.29 11.01
C SER A 484 -12.46 -0.21 10.81
N GLY A 485 -13.31 0.61 10.20
CA GLY A 485 -14.73 0.29 9.96
C GLY A 485 -15.65 0.72 11.11
N HIS A 486 -16.67 -0.07 11.42
CA HIS A 486 -17.66 0.21 12.48
C HIS A 486 -17.10 -0.03 13.89
N VAL A 487 -16.01 0.64 14.23
CA VAL A 487 -15.34 0.60 15.53
C VAL A 487 -15.34 1.99 16.16
N THR A 488 -15.48 2.07 17.48
CA THR A 488 -15.63 3.35 18.19
C THR A 488 -14.38 4.23 18.14
N ARG A 489 -13.19 3.63 18.21
CA ARG A 489 -11.91 4.33 18.10
C ARG A 489 -10.99 3.61 17.10
N PRO A 490 -11.15 3.85 15.79
CA PRO A 490 -10.26 3.29 14.79
C PRO A 490 -8.84 3.84 14.97
N GLY A 491 -7.84 3.14 14.45
CA GLY A 491 -6.44 3.50 14.63
C GLY A 491 -5.49 2.31 14.65
N GLN A 492 -4.22 2.61 14.96
CA GLN A 492 -3.16 1.62 15.07
C GLN A 492 -3.01 1.16 16.53
N TYR A 493 -3.07 -0.15 16.74
CA TYR A 493 -2.93 -0.79 18.05
C TYR A 493 -1.74 -1.72 18.05
N GLU A 494 -0.70 -1.38 18.82
CA GLU A 494 0.46 -2.26 18.97
C GLU A 494 0.22 -3.26 20.11
N ALA A 495 0.41 -4.55 19.81
CA ALA A 495 0.26 -5.61 20.80
C ALA A 495 1.18 -6.81 20.50
N PRO A 496 1.48 -7.64 21.51
CA PRO A 496 2.08 -8.95 21.29
C PRO A 496 1.18 -9.82 20.38
N LEU A 497 1.79 -10.64 19.54
CA LEU A 497 1.05 -11.61 18.72
C LEU A 497 0.27 -12.58 19.61
N GLY A 498 -0.96 -12.91 19.20
CA GLY A 498 -1.86 -13.79 19.95
C GLY A 498 -2.88 -13.07 20.82
N ILE A 499 -2.86 -11.73 20.89
CA ILE A 499 -4.00 -10.95 21.41
C ILE A 499 -5.28 -11.31 20.62
N SER A 500 -6.45 -11.27 21.26
CA SER A 500 -7.73 -11.51 20.58
C SER A 500 -8.33 -10.23 19.99
N LEU A 501 -9.24 -10.37 19.02
CA LEU A 501 -10.02 -9.21 18.54
C LEU A 501 -10.89 -8.64 19.67
N ARG A 502 -11.42 -9.49 20.57
CA ARG A 502 -12.19 -9.02 21.74
C ARG A 502 -11.40 -8.02 22.57
N GLU A 503 -10.16 -8.35 22.92
CA GLU A 503 -9.29 -7.46 23.71
C GLU A 503 -8.96 -6.16 22.96
N LEU A 504 -8.80 -6.22 21.64
CA LEU A 504 -8.57 -5.02 20.82
C LEU A 504 -9.82 -4.15 20.72
N LEU A 505 -11.01 -4.74 20.60
CA LEU A 505 -12.29 -4.01 20.65
C LEU A 505 -12.52 -3.39 22.01
N ASP A 506 -12.24 -4.10 23.11
CA ASP A 506 -12.33 -3.56 24.47
C ASP A 506 -11.45 -2.31 24.64
N ARG A 507 -10.24 -2.35 24.07
CA ARG A 507 -9.38 -1.17 24.00
C ARG A 507 -10.02 -0.09 23.14
N ALA A 508 -10.50 -0.42 21.94
CA ALA A 508 -11.06 0.53 20.98
C ALA A 508 -12.45 1.09 21.35
N GLY A 509 -13.05 0.67 22.47
CA GLY A 509 -14.37 1.11 22.90
C GLY A 509 -15.53 0.33 22.27
N GLY A 510 -15.25 -0.81 21.64
CA GLY A 510 -16.23 -1.70 21.02
C GLY A 510 -16.60 -1.33 19.59
N VAL A 511 -17.57 -2.08 19.06
CA VAL A 511 -18.28 -1.76 17.81
C VAL A 511 -19.01 -0.43 17.97
N ARG A 512 -19.34 0.24 16.85
CA ARG A 512 -20.15 1.46 16.81
C ARG A 512 -21.37 1.38 17.75
N ALA A 513 -21.61 2.46 18.50
CA ALA A 513 -22.61 2.46 19.58
C ALA A 513 -24.01 2.05 19.12
N GLY A 514 -24.63 1.11 19.83
CA GLY A 514 -25.99 0.62 19.53
C GLY A 514 -26.05 -0.47 18.46
N HIS A 515 -24.91 -0.90 17.95
CA HIS A 515 -24.79 -1.92 16.90
C HIS A 515 -23.99 -3.14 17.37
N GLU A 516 -24.12 -4.25 16.66
CA GLU A 516 -23.51 -5.54 16.93
C GLU A 516 -22.59 -5.94 15.77
N LEU A 517 -21.50 -6.65 16.10
CA LEU A 517 -20.58 -7.16 15.07
C LEU A 517 -21.30 -8.17 14.16
N LYS A 518 -21.22 -7.98 12.84
CA LYS A 518 -21.69 -8.95 11.84
C LYS A 518 -20.56 -9.82 11.31
N PHE A 519 -19.47 -9.20 10.87
CA PHE A 519 -18.27 -9.89 10.39
C PHE A 519 -17.05 -8.97 10.45
N TRP A 520 -15.88 -9.55 10.28
CA TRP A 520 -14.61 -8.83 10.22
C TRP A 520 -13.58 -9.59 9.37
N THR A 521 -12.53 -8.91 8.94
CA THR A 521 -11.39 -9.56 8.26
C THR A 521 -10.13 -9.44 9.12
N PRO A 522 -9.32 -10.51 9.28
CA PRO A 522 -8.12 -10.47 10.12
C PRO A 522 -6.89 -9.82 9.45
N GLY A 523 -6.86 -9.71 8.13
CA GLY A 523 -5.65 -9.32 7.42
C GLY A 523 -5.86 -8.56 6.11
N GLY A 524 -6.99 -7.85 5.97
CA GLY A 524 -7.36 -7.14 4.76
C GLY A 524 -8.43 -7.86 3.94
N SER A 525 -8.81 -7.29 2.80
CA SER A 525 -9.82 -7.87 1.90
C SER A 525 -9.37 -9.19 1.26
N SER A 526 -8.06 -9.43 1.20
CA SER A 526 -7.50 -10.67 0.64
C SER A 526 -7.61 -11.89 1.57
N THR A 527 -8.19 -11.71 2.76
CA THR A 527 -8.31 -12.78 3.78
C THR A 527 -9.76 -13.23 3.94
N PRO A 528 -10.02 -14.53 4.18
CA PRO A 528 -11.36 -15.02 4.50
C PRO A 528 -11.96 -14.27 5.69
N MET A 529 -13.23 -13.88 5.59
CA MET A 529 -13.92 -13.21 6.69
C MET A 529 -14.16 -14.14 7.87
N LEU A 530 -14.24 -13.55 9.05
CA LEU A 530 -14.55 -14.20 10.31
C LEU A 530 -15.80 -13.57 10.92
N THR A 531 -16.49 -14.36 11.74
CA THR A 531 -17.75 -13.99 12.39
C THR A 531 -17.54 -13.67 13.88
N PRO A 532 -18.56 -13.23 14.63
CA PRO A 532 -18.46 -13.01 16.07
C PRO A 532 -18.02 -14.24 16.89
N GLU A 533 -18.22 -15.45 16.38
CA GLU A 533 -17.76 -16.70 17.01
C GLU A 533 -16.23 -16.78 17.13
N HIS A 534 -15.52 -15.99 16.31
CA HIS A 534 -14.06 -16.00 16.20
C HIS A 534 -13.39 -14.89 17.02
N LEU A 535 -14.13 -14.12 17.83
CA LEU A 535 -13.60 -12.98 18.59
C LEU A 535 -12.43 -13.31 19.51
N ASP A 536 -12.41 -14.54 20.04
CA ASP A 536 -11.41 -15.02 21.00
C ASP A 536 -10.29 -15.85 20.34
N VAL A 537 -10.27 -15.93 19.00
CA VAL A 537 -9.16 -16.57 18.26
C VAL A 537 -7.87 -15.76 18.52
N PRO A 538 -6.77 -16.41 18.94
CA PRO A 538 -5.49 -15.73 19.07
C PRO A 538 -5.04 -15.17 17.73
N LEU A 539 -4.79 -13.86 17.66
CA LEU A 539 -4.31 -13.19 16.44
C LEU A 539 -2.80 -13.41 16.24
N ASP A 540 -2.43 -14.67 16.05
CA ASP A 540 -1.14 -15.10 15.55
C ASP A 540 -1.32 -15.91 14.24
N TYR A 541 -0.23 -16.26 13.56
CA TYR A 541 -0.33 -16.90 12.25
C TYR A 541 -0.97 -18.29 12.33
N GLU A 542 -0.75 -19.03 13.42
CA GLU A 542 -1.26 -20.38 13.60
C GLU A 542 -2.74 -20.40 14.03
N GLY A 543 -3.13 -19.52 14.94
CA GLY A 543 -4.48 -19.39 15.47
C GLY A 543 -5.47 -18.96 14.40
N VAL A 544 -5.14 -17.93 13.62
CA VAL A 544 -6.01 -17.46 12.53
C VAL A 544 -6.09 -18.50 11.40
N ALA A 545 -4.99 -19.20 11.10
CA ALA A 545 -5.02 -20.32 10.15
C ALA A 545 -5.91 -21.48 10.61
N ALA A 546 -5.88 -21.80 11.91
CA ALA A 546 -6.75 -22.82 12.49
C ALA A 546 -8.24 -22.44 12.45
N ALA A 547 -8.54 -21.13 12.42
CA ALA A 547 -9.89 -20.60 12.23
C ALA A 547 -10.32 -20.51 10.75
N GLY A 548 -9.55 -21.04 9.81
CA GLY A 548 -9.89 -21.06 8.38
C GLY A 548 -9.61 -19.75 7.63
N SER A 549 -8.86 -18.82 8.23
CA SER A 549 -8.46 -17.56 7.59
C SER A 549 -6.93 -17.41 7.60
N MET A 550 -6.41 -16.20 7.41
CA MET A 550 -4.99 -15.88 7.54
C MET A 550 -4.80 -14.49 8.15
N LEU A 551 -3.77 -14.33 8.98
CA LEU A 551 -3.52 -13.08 9.69
C LEU A 551 -3.17 -11.90 8.75
N GLY A 552 -2.69 -12.19 7.53
CA GLY A 552 -2.43 -11.20 6.49
C GLY A 552 -1.61 -10.00 6.98
N THR A 553 -2.03 -8.79 6.61
CA THR A 553 -1.35 -7.54 6.98
C THR A 553 -1.71 -7.06 8.38
N LYS A 554 -2.59 -7.76 9.11
CA LYS A 554 -3.18 -7.36 10.38
C LYS A 554 -4.13 -6.15 10.27
N ALA A 555 -4.73 -6.00 9.10
CA ALA A 555 -5.83 -5.07 8.86
C ALA A 555 -7.15 -5.68 9.35
N LEU A 556 -7.57 -5.27 10.55
CA LEU A 556 -8.79 -5.68 11.23
C LEU A 556 -9.94 -4.75 10.83
N GLN A 557 -10.69 -5.14 9.79
CA GLN A 557 -11.83 -4.37 9.27
C GLN A 557 -13.11 -4.84 9.96
N ILE A 558 -13.83 -3.94 10.63
CA ILE A 558 -15.01 -4.26 11.44
C ILE A 558 -16.29 -3.82 10.71
N PHE A 559 -17.25 -4.73 10.58
CA PHE A 559 -18.55 -4.46 9.95
C PHE A 559 -19.70 -4.88 10.87
N ASP A 560 -20.64 -3.97 11.10
CA ASP A 560 -21.81 -4.20 11.95
C ASP A 560 -23.02 -4.76 11.19
N GLU A 561 -24.10 -5.05 11.90
CA GLU A 561 -25.31 -5.69 11.34
C GLU A 561 -26.05 -4.85 10.29
N THR A 562 -25.67 -3.59 10.11
CA THR A 562 -26.26 -2.71 9.09
C THR A 562 -25.62 -2.86 7.70
N THR A 563 -24.48 -3.55 7.59
CA THR A 563 -23.74 -3.70 6.33
C THR A 563 -24.27 -4.85 5.47
N CYS A 564 -24.43 -4.61 4.16
CA CYS A 564 -24.64 -5.69 3.18
C CYS A 564 -23.33 -6.42 2.86
N VAL A 565 -23.28 -7.73 3.11
CA VAL A 565 -22.14 -8.61 2.80
C VAL A 565 -21.93 -8.71 1.29
N VAL A 566 -23.01 -8.85 0.51
CA VAL A 566 -22.92 -8.95 -0.96
C VAL A 566 -22.34 -7.66 -1.55
N GLY A 567 -22.80 -6.50 -1.06
CA GLY A 567 -22.25 -5.19 -1.43
C GLY A 567 -20.79 -5.01 -1.04
N ALA A 568 -20.39 -5.42 0.18
CA ALA A 568 -18.99 -5.38 0.60
C ALA A 568 -18.08 -6.26 -0.27
N VAL A 569 -18.54 -7.49 -0.59
CA VAL A 569 -17.83 -8.43 -1.46
C VAL A 569 -17.76 -7.93 -2.90
N LEU A 570 -18.84 -7.34 -3.42
CA LEU A 570 -18.85 -6.67 -4.71
C LEU A 570 -17.75 -5.60 -4.75
N ARG A 571 -17.70 -4.72 -3.74
CA ARG A 571 -16.74 -3.62 -3.75
C ARG A 571 -15.28 -4.08 -3.66
N TRP A 572 -14.98 -5.11 -2.86
CA TRP A 572 -13.65 -5.74 -2.88
C TRP A 572 -13.34 -6.39 -4.24
N THR A 573 -14.33 -7.00 -4.89
CA THR A 573 -14.12 -7.66 -6.18
C THR A 573 -13.88 -6.64 -7.30
N GLU A 574 -14.54 -5.49 -7.27
CA GLU A 574 -14.28 -4.35 -8.17
C GLU A 574 -12.85 -3.82 -7.99
N PHE A 575 -12.38 -3.72 -6.74
CA PHE A 575 -10.99 -3.38 -6.45
C PHE A 575 -10.02 -4.37 -7.12
N TYR A 576 -10.24 -5.68 -6.97
CA TYR A 576 -9.36 -6.69 -7.60
C TYR A 576 -9.44 -6.73 -9.13
N GLU A 577 -10.62 -6.42 -9.71
CA GLU A 577 -10.75 -6.22 -11.16
C GLU A 577 -9.89 -5.05 -11.63
N HIS A 578 -9.99 -3.89 -10.95
CA HIS A 578 -9.23 -2.68 -11.27
C HIS A 578 -7.71 -2.91 -11.13
N GLU A 579 -7.29 -3.60 -10.08
CA GLU A 579 -5.89 -3.79 -9.72
C GLU A 579 -5.22 -5.00 -10.40
N SER A 580 -5.97 -5.74 -11.21
CA SER A 580 -5.43 -6.83 -12.00
C SER A 580 -4.39 -6.31 -13.00
N CYS A 581 -3.15 -6.78 -12.90
CA CYS A 581 -2.10 -6.41 -13.87
C CYS A 581 -2.33 -6.90 -15.32
N GLY A 582 -3.41 -7.66 -15.54
CA GLY A 582 -3.84 -8.15 -16.85
C GLY A 582 -2.99 -9.29 -17.44
N LYS A 583 -2.04 -9.87 -16.68
CA LYS A 583 -1.08 -10.85 -17.21
C LYS A 583 -1.68 -12.25 -17.44
N CYS A 584 -2.37 -12.82 -16.46
CA CYS A 584 -2.90 -14.18 -16.54
C CYS A 584 -4.42 -14.19 -16.77
N THR A 585 -4.87 -15.04 -17.69
CA THR A 585 -6.29 -15.13 -18.09
C THR A 585 -7.24 -15.42 -16.92
N PRO A 586 -6.95 -16.36 -15.99
CA PRO A 586 -7.86 -16.64 -14.87
C PRO A 586 -8.16 -15.40 -14.04
N CYS A 587 -7.14 -14.62 -13.69
CA CYS A 587 -7.31 -13.38 -12.96
C CYS A 587 -7.97 -12.28 -13.80
N ARG A 588 -7.45 -12.01 -15.01
CA ARG A 588 -7.90 -10.88 -15.85
C ARG A 588 -9.36 -11.02 -16.28
N GLU A 589 -9.73 -12.20 -16.78
CA GLU A 589 -11.11 -12.42 -17.24
C GLU A 589 -12.01 -12.84 -16.06
N GLY A 590 -11.49 -13.61 -15.10
CA GLY A 590 -12.28 -14.10 -13.98
C GLY A 590 -12.79 -12.98 -13.08
N THR A 591 -11.94 -12.04 -12.68
CA THR A 591 -12.36 -10.88 -11.86
C THR A 591 -13.44 -10.05 -12.56
N TYR A 592 -13.28 -9.80 -13.86
CA TYR A 592 -14.32 -9.15 -14.69
C TYR A 592 -15.67 -9.87 -14.59
N TRP A 593 -15.70 -11.19 -14.78
CA TRP A 593 -16.94 -11.97 -14.68
C TRP A 593 -17.53 -11.97 -13.26
N LEU A 594 -16.69 -12.05 -12.23
CA LEU A 594 -17.13 -12.02 -10.83
C LEU A 594 -17.83 -10.69 -10.51
N VAL A 595 -17.27 -9.55 -10.96
CA VAL A 595 -17.92 -8.24 -10.80
C VAL A 595 -19.28 -8.19 -11.49
N GLN A 596 -19.40 -8.69 -12.72
CA GLN A 596 -20.69 -8.68 -13.42
C GLN A 596 -21.76 -9.50 -12.67
N LEU A 597 -21.39 -10.66 -12.13
CA LEU A 597 -22.31 -11.52 -11.36
C LEU A 597 -22.72 -10.85 -10.04
N LEU A 598 -21.77 -10.29 -9.31
CA LEU A 598 -22.02 -9.60 -8.04
C LEU A 598 -22.85 -8.33 -8.24
N ARG A 599 -22.61 -7.54 -9.29
CA ARG A 599 -23.46 -6.37 -9.63
C ARG A 599 -24.89 -6.77 -9.92
N ARG A 600 -25.11 -7.87 -10.65
CA ARG A 600 -26.45 -8.39 -10.91
C ARG A 600 -27.15 -8.81 -9.62
N LEU A 601 -26.44 -9.50 -8.73
CA LEU A 601 -26.97 -9.89 -7.41
C LEU A 601 -27.32 -8.64 -6.58
N GLU A 602 -26.42 -7.67 -6.49
CA GLU A 602 -26.61 -6.46 -5.67
C GLU A 602 -27.71 -5.54 -6.20
N HIS A 603 -27.80 -5.34 -7.52
CA HIS A 603 -28.62 -4.25 -8.09
C HIS A 603 -29.82 -4.70 -8.93
N GLU A 604 -29.76 -5.88 -9.55
CA GLU A 604 -30.74 -6.29 -10.58
C GLU A 604 -31.67 -7.42 -10.12
N GLY A 605 -31.38 -8.06 -8.99
CA GLY A 605 -32.11 -9.24 -8.53
C GLY A 605 -31.67 -10.50 -9.26
N GLY A 606 -30.45 -10.97 -8.95
CA GLY A 606 -29.86 -12.16 -9.55
C GLY A 606 -30.67 -13.45 -9.33
N THR A 607 -30.21 -14.53 -9.95
CA THR A 607 -30.87 -15.84 -9.90
C THR A 607 -30.05 -16.87 -9.12
N ALA A 608 -30.69 -17.97 -8.71
CA ALA A 608 -29.98 -19.07 -8.06
C ALA A 608 -28.83 -19.64 -8.92
N ALA A 609 -28.99 -19.62 -10.25
CA ALA A 609 -27.94 -20.06 -11.18
C ALA A 609 -26.73 -19.11 -11.22
N ASP A 610 -26.93 -17.81 -10.94
CA ASP A 610 -25.83 -16.86 -10.82
C ASP A 610 -24.94 -17.20 -9.60
N LEU A 611 -25.50 -17.72 -8.50
CA LEU A 611 -24.72 -18.16 -7.34
C LEU A 611 -23.86 -19.39 -7.63
N ASP A 612 -24.39 -20.37 -8.35
CA ASP A 612 -23.61 -21.54 -8.79
C ASP A 612 -22.49 -21.10 -9.74
N THR A 613 -22.81 -20.20 -10.68
CA THR A 613 -21.82 -19.64 -11.60
C THR A 613 -20.74 -18.82 -10.88
N LEU A 614 -21.12 -18.04 -9.87
CA LEU A 614 -20.18 -17.28 -9.03
C LEU A 614 -19.16 -18.22 -8.38
N ALA A 615 -19.63 -19.31 -7.76
CA ALA A 615 -18.75 -20.31 -7.16
C ALA A 615 -17.83 -20.99 -8.18
N ASP A 616 -18.35 -21.34 -9.36
CA ASP A 616 -17.56 -21.98 -10.44
C ASP A 616 -16.47 -21.07 -11.00
N VAL A 617 -16.78 -19.78 -11.20
CA VAL A 617 -15.80 -18.79 -11.65
C VAL A 617 -14.75 -18.57 -10.55
N THR A 618 -15.14 -18.41 -9.29
CA THR A 618 -14.20 -18.28 -8.16
C THR A 618 -13.23 -19.47 -8.10
N ASN A 619 -13.73 -20.70 -8.24
CA ASN A 619 -12.92 -21.92 -8.31
C ASN A 619 -11.96 -21.96 -9.52
N SER A 620 -12.23 -21.18 -10.55
CA SER A 620 -11.38 -21.06 -11.74
C SER A 620 -10.29 -19.99 -11.59
N VAL A 621 -10.44 -19.06 -10.65
CA VAL A 621 -9.45 -18.03 -10.32
C VAL A 621 -8.48 -18.50 -9.22
N VAL A 622 -9.03 -19.03 -8.12
CA VAL A 622 -8.27 -19.42 -6.92
C VAL A 622 -7.38 -20.63 -7.23
N GLY A 623 -6.12 -20.55 -6.81
CA GLY A 623 -5.08 -21.56 -7.00
C GLY A 623 -4.63 -21.75 -8.46
N LYS A 624 -5.20 -20.99 -9.40
CA LYS A 624 -4.95 -21.09 -10.85
C LYS A 624 -4.38 -19.81 -11.45
N SER A 625 -4.22 -18.78 -10.63
CA SER A 625 -3.63 -17.49 -11.02
C SER A 625 -2.11 -17.49 -10.83
N PHE A 626 -1.44 -16.58 -11.54
CA PHE A 626 0.03 -16.49 -11.52
C PHE A 626 0.61 -15.99 -10.19
N CYS A 627 -0.15 -15.17 -9.47
CA CYS A 627 0.22 -14.59 -8.19
C CYS A 627 -0.99 -14.60 -7.24
N ALA A 628 -0.75 -14.24 -5.98
CA ALA A 628 -1.74 -14.29 -4.91
C ALA A 628 -2.91 -13.30 -5.05
N LEU A 629 -2.86 -12.33 -5.99
CA LEU A 629 -4.00 -11.44 -6.24
C LEU A 629 -5.26 -12.24 -6.59
N GLY A 630 -5.15 -13.28 -7.42
CA GLY A 630 -6.29 -14.13 -7.75
C GLY A 630 -6.86 -14.89 -6.56
N ASP A 631 -6.00 -15.32 -5.63
CA ASP A 631 -6.43 -15.98 -4.39
C ASP A 631 -7.11 -14.97 -3.44
N GLY A 632 -6.55 -13.76 -3.35
CA GLY A 632 -7.13 -12.64 -2.61
C GLY A 632 -8.52 -12.25 -3.14
N ALA A 633 -8.70 -12.21 -4.46
CA ALA A 633 -9.98 -11.90 -5.10
C ALA A 633 -11.07 -12.95 -4.83
N GLY A 634 -10.69 -14.22 -4.68
CA GLY A 634 -11.65 -15.29 -4.40
C GLY A 634 -11.98 -15.45 -2.91
N SER A 635 -11.06 -15.11 -2.02
CA SER A 635 -11.19 -15.29 -0.56
C SER A 635 -12.46 -14.68 0.07
N PRO A 636 -12.85 -13.42 -0.22
CA PRO A 636 -14.07 -12.85 0.33
C PRO A 636 -15.33 -13.52 -0.21
N ILE A 637 -15.32 -14.01 -1.45
CA ILE A 637 -16.46 -14.72 -2.07
C ILE A 637 -16.65 -16.09 -1.42
N VAL A 638 -15.56 -16.86 -1.26
CA VAL A 638 -15.63 -18.19 -0.64
C VAL A 638 -16.20 -18.11 0.78
N SER A 639 -15.64 -17.22 1.60
CA SER A 639 -16.03 -17.09 3.00
C SER A 639 -17.41 -16.46 3.21
N SER A 640 -17.83 -15.52 2.35
CA SER A 640 -19.19 -14.96 2.41
C SER A 640 -20.26 -15.98 1.99
N LEU A 641 -20.00 -16.83 1.00
CA LEU A 641 -20.91 -17.92 0.64
C LEU A 641 -21.02 -18.98 1.73
N GLU A 642 -19.96 -19.18 2.52
CA GLU A 642 -19.98 -20.11 3.67
C GLU A 642 -20.80 -19.55 4.83
N TYR A 643 -20.53 -18.32 5.27
CA TYR A 643 -21.12 -17.76 6.48
C TYR A 643 -22.43 -17.00 6.26
N PHE A 644 -22.68 -16.48 5.05
CA PHE A 644 -23.77 -15.55 4.75
C PHE A 644 -24.59 -15.94 3.52
N ARG A 645 -24.68 -17.23 3.20
CA ARG A 645 -25.46 -17.72 2.04
C ARG A 645 -26.90 -17.20 2.03
N ASP A 646 -27.56 -17.15 3.19
CA ASP A 646 -28.94 -16.67 3.29
C ASP A 646 -29.09 -15.21 2.85
N GLU A 647 -28.05 -14.39 3.02
CA GLU A 647 -28.03 -13.01 2.55
C GLU A 647 -27.97 -12.93 1.02
N TYR A 648 -27.19 -13.79 0.38
CA TYR A 648 -27.20 -13.94 -1.08
C TYR A 648 -28.57 -14.38 -1.59
N LEU A 649 -29.24 -15.29 -0.89
CA LEU A 649 -30.59 -15.72 -1.25
C LEU A 649 -31.62 -14.59 -1.13
N ALA A 650 -31.44 -13.67 -0.17
CA ALA A 650 -32.30 -12.50 -0.01
C ALA A 650 -32.16 -11.46 -1.13
N HIS A 651 -31.05 -11.49 -1.88
CA HIS A 651 -30.83 -10.61 -3.04
C HIS A 651 -31.51 -11.09 -4.32
N LEU A 652 -31.97 -12.35 -4.35
CA LEU A 652 -32.60 -12.92 -5.53
C LEU A 652 -33.92 -12.18 -5.84
N ASP A 653 -34.23 -12.03 -7.13
CA ASP A 653 -35.44 -11.40 -7.68
C ASP A 653 -35.65 -9.89 -7.40
N HIS A 654 -35.07 -9.34 -6.35
CA HIS A 654 -35.39 -7.98 -5.86
C HIS A 654 -34.18 -7.07 -5.63
N GLY A 655 -32.95 -7.60 -5.72
CA GLY A 655 -31.71 -6.85 -5.45
C GLY A 655 -31.46 -6.67 -3.96
N CYS A 656 -30.57 -5.74 -3.61
CA CYS A 656 -30.14 -5.52 -2.23
C CYS A 656 -31.28 -5.13 -1.28
N PRO A 657 -31.51 -5.89 -0.19
CA PRO A 657 -32.53 -5.58 0.80
C PRO A 657 -32.05 -4.61 1.89
N PHE A 658 -30.79 -4.16 1.86
CA PHE A 658 -30.20 -3.29 2.88
C PHE A 658 -30.34 -1.82 2.52
N ASP A 659 -30.55 -0.99 3.55
CA ASP A 659 -30.44 0.47 3.45
C ASP A 659 -29.00 0.87 3.80
N HIS A 660 -28.19 1.13 2.76
CA HIS A 660 -26.79 1.52 2.90
C HIS A 660 -26.57 2.79 3.73
N SER A 661 -27.58 3.67 3.83
CA SER A 661 -27.47 4.89 4.65
C SER A 661 -27.33 4.58 6.14
N ARG A 662 -27.73 3.39 6.60
CA ARG A 662 -27.57 2.95 8.00
C ARG A 662 -26.14 2.56 8.37
N SER A 663 -25.28 2.32 7.38
CA SER A 663 -23.87 1.99 7.57
C SER A 663 -22.97 3.22 7.66
N THR A 664 -23.46 4.41 7.31
CA THR A 664 -22.62 5.62 7.27
C THR A 664 -22.26 6.14 8.66
N VAL A 665 -21.16 6.89 8.77
CA VAL A 665 -20.70 7.45 10.05
C VAL A 665 -21.62 8.54 10.61
N TRP A 666 -22.55 9.08 9.82
CA TRP A 666 -23.54 10.08 10.25
C TRP A 666 -24.92 9.49 10.59
N SER A 667 -25.12 8.19 10.37
CA SER A 667 -26.35 7.52 10.76
C SER A 667 -26.47 7.41 12.29
N GLY A 668 -27.64 7.77 12.84
CA GLY A 668 -27.91 7.65 14.28
C GLY A 668 -27.59 8.87 15.16
N GLY A 669 -27.07 9.98 14.61
CA GLY A 669 -26.99 11.27 15.29
C GLY A 669 -25.96 11.39 16.43
N VAL A 670 -25.02 10.46 16.53
CA VAL A 670 -23.91 10.51 17.51
C VAL A 670 -22.60 10.26 16.77
N ARG A 671 -21.72 11.26 16.77
CA ARG A 671 -20.27 11.06 16.73
C ARG A 671 -19.76 11.06 18.17
#